data_AF-A0A847EGD4-F1
#
_entry.id   AF-A0A847EGD4-F1
#
_cell.length_a   1.000
_cell.length_b   1.000
_cell.length_c   1.000
_cell.angle_alpha   90.00
_cell.angle_beta   90.00
_cell.angle_gamma   90.00
#
_symmetry.space_group_name_H-M   'P 1'
#
loop_
_entity.id
_entity.type
_entity.pdbx_description
1 polymer ?
#
loop_
_entity_poly.entity_id
_entity_poly.type
_entity_poly.pdbx_seq_one_letter_code
_entity_poly.pdbx_strand_id
1 'polypeptide(L)'
;VDVASFNVDCFYDGTYIDLLDFVDQVRKTTPYTAVAEAAVAVKIVLVGDETLTTHPVIVSNVFGSDHPFAYGLSIYLPYPPDFSVPEPGYTSLALAEDTLWDEFINWYLSGGVIEPEWVELTADARGDVTTGVVDIYGVDFFKRLDILKSAYASGSIAFRVRSDVSLADTWASTGMTLLDTDRNPATGETGFGHDIGADYSLDVYYDDTIGGLSGEIWKWDDAAGGWSSGPVGDFPVFTGMTDDGQTYYWMMVDFPVIGETDGFMDVVQVIDVYEYGMDKAPDTGHVSIAPRTTSDAVEDGLAWLVSQQNTDGSWGSLDSDHRLGETALAVYKLEQYAHDLEVSPLSVDYLYRQAVIDGLDFVLGYGTIVDISNPQPNQAPDYTDYSPIGQGISFDCDPGLFHSYETYYTSISAMAIAALGNLDYTYTANASSPLYGMNYHDILANVVDFLAWGQSDYSWARGGWNYERMDNDSDYIRSDESNTGWVTLALAHAEEHGILTPGWVRSELERWVTYIQEPSTGEGTGGGAYYTGVDDGMGVNALRTGNLLQQFAFLGDTAITPRVQLSLDYLSRVWNDWETAGPEVMLEGWYYGGYTPSFYHATYTIMKGLEAFGLAELPGPIDWYADFNTALLAEQNPDGSWPLSSFDQGDGVLSTVWALLTLEKDIPLTREGPDLTSLGIFPGWVSEQDGTYDVIVPLINKGNVAVSAGIIVDIYVNGVLQDTQTTPMPMIPGDPPIHMVFGPFTRDSQRDYDTIVITIDPANEVPELNEDNNSFREDYPSKPDLIIKEKWEEWVNDADPSEGYTVH
;
A
#
# COMPACT_ATOMS: atom_id res chain seq x y z
N VAL A 1 53.47 -1.33 12.69
CA VAL A 1 54.60 -2.19 12.26
C VAL A 1 55.36 -1.42 11.18
N ASP A 2 56.68 -1.58 11.11
CA ASP A 2 57.68 -0.67 10.52
C ASP A 2 57.48 -0.33 9.03
N VAL A 3 57.79 0.91 8.65
CA VAL A 3 57.32 1.64 7.45
C VAL A 3 58.24 1.46 6.22
N ALA A 4 59.03 0.38 6.16
CA ALA A 4 60.16 0.27 5.23
C ALA A 4 60.11 -0.93 4.27
N SER A 5 58.97 -1.60 4.10
CA SER A 5 58.86 -2.73 3.16
C SER A 5 57.48 -2.91 2.54
N PHE A 6 56.78 -1.82 2.20
CA PHE A 6 55.74 -1.90 1.16
C PHE A 6 56.41 -1.61 -0.18
N ASN A 7 56.95 -2.66 -0.81
CA ASN A 7 56.98 -2.68 -2.26
C ASN A 7 55.52 -2.82 -2.69
N VAL A 8 54.87 -1.70 -3.00
CA VAL A 8 53.73 -1.75 -3.91
C VAL A 8 54.39 -1.92 -5.28
N ASP A 9 54.70 -3.17 -5.63
CA ASP A 9 55.27 -3.48 -6.92
C ASP A 9 54.26 -3.05 -7.99
N CYS A 10 54.67 -2.08 -8.80
CA CYS A 10 53.87 -1.51 -9.87
C CYS A 10 53.81 -2.50 -11.04
N PHE A 11 52.96 -3.51 -10.91
CA PHE A 11 52.65 -4.46 -11.96
C PHE A 11 51.13 -4.63 -12.08
N TYR A 12 50.61 -4.37 -13.28
CA TYR A 12 49.30 -4.86 -13.67
C TYR A 12 49.48 -6.33 -14.06
N ASP A 13 49.26 -7.22 -13.10
CA ASP A 13 49.23 -8.66 -13.30
C ASP A 13 47.77 -9.11 -13.14
N GLY A 14 47.18 -9.65 -14.20
CA GLY A 14 45.79 -10.11 -14.23
C GLY A 14 45.47 -11.27 -13.28
N THR A 15 46.44 -11.72 -12.49
CA THR A 15 46.28 -12.70 -11.41
C THR A 15 45.88 -12.10 -10.06
N TYR A 16 45.78 -10.77 -9.95
CA TYR A 16 45.39 -10.06 -8.73
C TYR A 16 44.08 -9.29 -8.95
N ILE A 17 43.15 -9.39 -7.99
CA ILE A 17 41.81 -8.77 -8.04
C ILE A 17 41.78 -7.55 -7.12
N ASP A 18 41.14 -6.45 -7.54
CA ASP A 18 40.95 -5.28 -6.67
C ASP A 18 40.06 -5.64 -5.47
N LEU A 19 40.54 -5.33 -4.28
CA LEU A 19 39.88 -5.74 -3.04
C LEU A 19 38.54 -5.04 -2.83
N LEU A 20 38.37 -3.81 -3.32
CA LEU A 20 37.10 -3.09 -3.23
C LEU A 20 36.03 -3.77 -4.10
N ASP A 21 36.40 -4.11 -5.34
CA ASP A 21 35.51 -4.78 -6.28
C ASP A 21 35.11 -6.18 -5.78
N PHE A 22 36.05 -6.89 -5.15
CA PHE A 22 35.79 -8.20 -4.55
C PHE A 22 34.75 -8.13 -3.41
N VAL A 23 34.91 -7.21 -2.45
CA VAL A 23 33.95 -7.12 -1.33
C VAL A 23 32.59 -6.58 -1.73
N ASP A 24 32.53 -5.69 -2.74
CA ASP A 24 31.26 -5.22 -3.28
C ASP A 24 30.48 -6.32 -3.96
N GLN A 25 31.16 -7.22 -4.66
CA GLN A 25 30.52 -8.37 -5.28
C GLN A 25 30.05 -9.38 -4.24
N VAL A 26 30.88 -9.71 -3.24
CA VAL A 26 30.51 -10.62 -2.15
C VAL A 26 29.28 -10.11 -1.38
N ARG A 27 29.18 -8.80 -1.11
CA ARG A 27 27.99 -8.20 -0.48
C ARG A 27 26.72 -8.42 -1.31
N LYS A 28 26.82 -8.26 -2.63
CA LYS A 28 25.66 -8.35 -3.55
C LYS A 28 25.18 -9.78 -3.76
N THR A 29 26.05 -10.76 -3.59
CA THR A 29 25.78 -12.15 -4.00
C THR A 29 25.64 -13.11 -2.83
N THR A 30 26.04 -12.74 -1.61
CA THR A 30 25.96 -13.64 -0.45
C THR A 30 24.56 -13.62 0.18
N PRO A 31 23.93 -14.79 0.42
CA PRO A 31 22.66 -14.86 1.14
C PRO A 31 22.84 -14.81 2.67
N TYR A 32 24.08 -14.77 3.16
CA TYR A 32 24.38 -14.79 4.60
C TYR A 32 24.64 -13.38 5.14
N THR A 33 23.70 -12.87 5.95
CA THR A 33 23.73 -11.49 6.49
C THR A 33 25.05 -11.13 7.19
N ALA A 34 25.62 -12.03 7.99
CA ALA A 34 26.89 -11.78 8.68
C ALA A 34 28.10 -11.61 7.74
N VAL A 35 28.06 -12.23 6.55
CA VAL A 35 29.10 -12.10 5.53
C VAL A 35 28.92 -10.80 4.75
N ALA A 36 27.67 -10.42 4.45
CA ALA A 36 27.35 -9.13 3.85
C ALA A 36 27.78 -7.96 4.76
N GLU A 37 27.50 -8.04 6.06
CA GLU A 37 27.91 -7.03 7.06
C GLU A 37 29.44 -6.93 7.18
N ALA A 38 30.15 -8.06 7.16
CA ALA A 38 31.61 -8.08 7.16
C ALA A 38 32.21 -7.43 5.89
N ALA A 39 31.59 -7.67 4.73
CA ALA A 39 32.01 -7.06 3.47
C ALA A 39 31.81 -5.52 3.48
N VAL A 40 30.72 -5.03 4.07
CA VAL A 40 30.48 -3.58 4.26
C VAL A 40 31.58 -2.97 5.16
N ALA A 41 31.93 -3.62 6.26
CA ALA A 41 32.98 -3.13 7.16
C ALA A 41 34.34 -3.01 6.47
N VAL A 42 34.70 -3.97 5.61
CA VAL A 42 35.95 -3.93 4.83
C VAL A 42 35.90 -2.81 3.78
N LYS A 43 34.77 -2.61 3.10
CA LYS A 43 34.58 -1.51 2.15
C LYS A 43 34.79 -0.14 2.80
N ILE A 44 34.21 0.08 3.98
CA ILE A 44 34.34 1.35 4.73
C ILE A 44 35.82 1.65 5.03
N VAL A 45 36.61 0.62 5.36
CA VAL A 45 38.05 0.78 5.63
C VAL A 45 38.86 1.11 4.36
N LEU A 46 38.45 0.62 3.19
CA LEU A 46 39.14 0.82 1.92
C LEU A 46 38.85 2.18 1.27
N VAL A 47 37.59 2.63 1.33
CA VAL A 47 37.14 3.89 0.71
C VAL A 47 37.33 5.08 1.67
N GLY A 48 37.40 4.81 2.97
CA GLY A 48 37.59 5.79 4.03
C GLY A 48 36.27 6.31 4.59
N ASP A 49 36.21 6.44 5.91
CA ASP A 49 35.15 7.13 6.66
C ASP A 49 35.65 8.55 7.00
N GLU A 50 34.93 9.59 6.55
CA GLU A 50 35.28 11.00 6.77
C GLU A 50 35.27 11.42 8.26
N THR A 51 34.74 10.57 9.15
CA THR A 51 34.69 10.82 10.60
C THR A 51 35.93 10.31 11.36
N LEU A 52 36.81 9.52 10.72
CA LEU A 52 37.99 8.93 11.36
C LEU A 52 39.24 9.82 11.23
N THR A 53 39.84 10.19 12.35
CA THR A 53 40.95 11.18 12.44
C THR A 53 42.32 10.70 11.94
N THR A 54 42.47 9.44 11.52
CA THR A 54 43.70 8.90 10.91
C THR A 54 43.36 7.90 9.81
N HIS A 55 43.50 8.33 8.56
CA HIS A 55 43.36 7.46 7.40
C HIS A 55 44.68 6.69 7.13
N PRO A 56 44.66 5.37 6.86
CA PRO A 56 45.73 4.76 6.09
C PRO A 56 45.67 5.38 4.68
N VAL A 57 46.79 5.93 4.21
CA VAL A 57 46.87 6.57 2.88
C VAL A 57 46.79 5.49 1.82
N ILE A 58 45.57 5.11 1.46
CA ILE A 58 45.25 4.25 0.33
C ILE A 58 44.85 5.21 -0.80
N VAL A 59 45.72 5.39 -1.78
CA VAL A 59 45.60 6.44 -2.79
C VAL A 59 44.53 6.00 -3.81
N SER A 60 43.45 6.76 -3.95
CA SER A 60 42.47 6.54 -5.01
C SER A 60 43.08 6.89 -6.37
N ASN A 61 42.65 6.21 -7.44
CA ASN A 61 43.03 6.51 -8.82
C ASN A 61 44.51 6.28 -9.20
N VAL A 62 45.21 5.37 -8.51
CA VAL A 62 46.64 5.08 -8.76
C VAL A 62 46.93 4.64 -10.21
N PHE A 63 45.97 4.00 -10.87
CA PHE A 63 46.12 3.48 -12.23
C PHE A 63 45.51 4.38 -13.32
N GLY A 64 44.99 5.57 -12.96
CA GLY A 64 44.43 6.52 -13.92
C GLY A 64 43.28 5.95 -14.75
N SER A 65 43.19 6.33 -16.03
CA SER A 65 42.10 5.93 -16.94
C SER A 65 42.00 4.43 -17.21
N ASP A 66 43.06 3.67 -16.92
CA ASP A 66 43.10 2.23 -17.16
C ASP A 66 42.40 1.44 -16.03
N HIS A 67 42.24 2.04 -14.85
CA HIS A 67 41.41 1.52 -13.76
C HIS A 67 40.91 2.67 -12.85
N PRO A 68 39.92 3.46 -13.28
CA PRO A 68 39.56 4.76 -12.68
C PRO A 68 39.00 4.71 -11.24
N PHE A 69 38.95 3.52 -10.63
CA PHE A 69 38.40 3.27 -9.30
C PHE A 69 39.26 2.36 -8.42
N ALA A 70 40.48 1.98 -8.82
CA ALA A 70 41.30 1.10 -8.00
C ALA A 70 41.90 1.84 -6.78
N TYR A 71 41.77 1.22 -5.60
CA TYR A 71 42.26 1.73 -4.32
C TYR A 71 43.55 1.01 -3.89
N GLY A 72 44.41 0.61 -4.83
CA GLY A 72 45.80 0.21 -4.55
C GLY A 72 46.02 -1.01 -3.65
N LEU A 73 44.97 -1.74 -3.28
CA LEU A 73 45.00 -3.00 -2.53
C LEU A 73 44.33 -4.09 -3.35
N SER A 74 45.09 -5.13 -3.66
CA SER A 74 44.62 -6.26 -4.46
C SER A 74 44.81 -7.58 -3.71
N ILE A 75 43.85 -8.50 -3.86
CA ILE A 75 43.95 -9.88 -3.37
C ILE A 75 44.45 -10.78 -4.49
N TYR A 76 45.41 -11.64 -4.14
CA TYR A 76 45.89 -12.71 -5.00
C TYR A 76 45.07 -13.97 -4.72
N LEU A 77 44.41 -14.51 -5.74
CA LEU A 77 43.82 -15.84 -5.68
C LEU A 77 44.81 -16.84 -6.29
N PRO A 78 45.19 -17.92 -5.58
CA PRO A 78 46.27 -18.84 -5.98
C PRO A 78 45.81 -19.86 -7.04
N TYR A 79 45.22 -19.35 -8.13
CA TYR A 79 44.85 -20.10 -9.32
C TYR A 79 45.57 -19.48 -10.54
N PRO A 80 46.28 -20.26 -11.36
CA PRO A 80 46.93 -19.73 -12.56
C PRO A 80 45.87 -19.25 -13.58
N PRO A 81 46.21 -18.28 -14.45
CA PRO A 81 45.26 -17.69 -15.41
C PRO A 81 44.79 -18.63 -16.52
N ASP A 82 45.34 -19.85 -16.59
CA ASP A 82 44.85 -20.93 -17.46
C ASP A 82 43.99 -21.98 -16.71
N PHE A 83 43.77 -21.76 -15.41
CA PHE A 83 42.83 -22.45 -14.53
C PHE A 83 43.01 -23.97 -14.45
N SER A 84 44.19 -24.47 -14.83
CA SER A 84 44.37 -25.91 -15.02
C SER A 84 44.72 -26.67 -13.74
N VAL A 85 45.36 -26.02 -12.74
CA VAL A 85 45.72 -26.62 -11.45
C VAL A 85 45.95 -25.52 -10.38
N PRO A 86 45.42 -25.61 -9.15
CA PRO A 86 45.75 -24.67 -8.07
C PRO A 86 47.27 -24.61 -7.80
N GLU A 87 47.79 -23.44 -7.41
CA GLU A 87 49.23 -23.30 -7.18
C GLU A 87 49.76 -24.25 -6.07
N PRO A 88 51.02 -24.71 -6.17
CA PRO A 88 51.61 -25.60 -5.17
C PRO A 88 51.58 -24.99 -3.76
N GLY A 89 50.67 -25.48 -2.91
CA GLY A 89 50.47 -24.97 -1.54
C GLY A 89 49.02 -24.57 -1.26
N TYR A 90 48.17 -24.40 -2.27
CA TYR A 90 46.74 -24.08 -2.10
C TYR A 90 46.03 -25.08 -1.18
N THR A 91 46.21 -26.37 -1.41
CA THR A 91 45.64 -27.47 -0.62
C THR A 91 46.10 -27.53 0.84
N SER A 92 47.03 -26.67 1.25
CA SER A 92 47.48 -26.55 2.64
C SER A 92 46.89 -25.34 3.38
N LEU A 93 46.09 -24.52 2.68
CA LEU A 93 45.33 -23.42 3.27
C LEU A 93 44.04 -23.98 3.87
N ALA A 94 43.67 -23.50 5.07
CA ALA A 94 42.48 -23.98 5.78
C ALA A 94 41.16 -23.76 5.01
N LEU A 95 41.11 -22.81 4.07
CA LEU A 95 39.96 -22.57 3.20
C LEU A 95 39.87 -23.53 2.00
N ALA A 96 40.96 -24.21 1.62
CA ALA A 96 40.99 -25.14 0.49
C ALA A 96 40.50 -26.56 0.84
N GLU A 97 40.04 -26.77 2.07
CA GLU A 97 39.39 -28.01 2.51
C GLU A 97 37.86 -27.95 2.30
N ASP A 98 37.31 -26.79 1.92
CA ASP A 98 35.89 -26.57 1.63
C ASP A 98 35.66 -26.49 0.12
N THR A 99 35.05 -27.53 -0.45
CA THR A 99 34.86 -27.68 -1.90
C THR A 99 33.91 -26.64 -2.50
N LEU A 100 33.04 -26.04 -1.69
CA LEU A 100 32.14 -24.95 -2.12
C LEU A 100 32.92 -23.67 -2.44
N TRP A 101 34.10 -23.50 -1.83
CA TRP A 101 34.95 -22.35 -2.05
C TRP A 101 35.66 -22.41 -3.41
N ASP A 102 36.00 -23.61 -3.87
CA ASP A 102 36.63 -23.84 -5.18
C ASP A 102 35.63 -23.65 -6.34
N GLU A 103 34.35 -23.97 -6.12
CA GLU A 103 33.27 -23.73 -7.08
C GLU A 103 32.94 -22.23 -7.21
N PHE A 104 32.88 -21.51 -6.09
CA PHE A 104 32.66 -20.07 -6.07
C PHE A 104 33.77 -19.28 -6.79
N ILE A 105 35.05 -19.64 -6.57
CA ILE A 105 36.18 -18.98 -7.23
C ILE A 105 36.19 -19.24 -8.75
N ASN A 106 35.84 -20.45 -9.19
CA ASN A 106 35.74 -20.79 -10.62
C ASN A 106 34.63 -20.01 -11.33
N TRP A 107 33.47 -19.85 -10.68
CA TRP A 107 32.39 -19.00 -11.19
C TRP A 107 32.81 -17.53 -11.28
N TYR A 108 33.38 -16.98 -10.21
CA TYR A 108 33.81 -15.58 -10.10
C TYR A 108 34.86 -15.19 -11.16
N LEU A 109 35.86 -16.05 -11.41
CA LEU A 109 36.95 -15.79 -12.37
C LEU A 109 36.53 -15.98 -13.84
N SER A 110 35.38 -16.59 -14.11
CA SER A 110 34.81 -16.75 -15.46
C SER A 110 34.05 -15.51 -15.97
N GLY A 111 33.97 -14.44 -15.17
CA GLY A 111 33.22 -13.23 -15.48
C GLY A 111 31.70 -13.42 -15.46
N GLY A 112 31.20 -14.41 -14.72
CA GLY A 112 29.78 -14.76 -14.65
C GLY A 112 29.21 -15.40 -15.93
N VAL A 113 30.07 -15.86 -16.85
CA VAL A 113 29.64 -16.41 -18.16
C VAL A 113 29.20 -17.88 -18.05
N ILE A 114 29.55 -18.57 -16.97
CA ILE A 114 29.02 -19.89 -16.64
C ILE A 114 28.38 -19.80 -15.27
N GLU A 115 27.10 -19.48 -15.20
CA GLU A 115 26.28 -19.87 -14.07
C GLU A 115 26.00 -21.38 -14.18
N PRO A 116 26.33 -22.20 -13.18
CA PRO A 116 25.56 -23.40 -12.98
C PRO A 116 24.22 -22.98 -12.35
N GLU A 117 23.19 -22.83 -13.18
CA GLU A 117 21.82 -22.79 -12.70
C GLU A 117 21.50 -24.13 -12.03
N TRP A 118 21.44 -24.14 -10.70
CA TRP A 118 20.78 -25.22 -9.98
C TRP A 118 19.50 -24.66 -9.39
N VAL A 119 18.36 -25.07 -9.97
CA VAL A 119 17.09 -25.01 -9.24
C VAL A 119 17.11 -26.17 -8.25
N GLU A 120 17.37 -25.87 -6.98
CA GLU A 120 17.34 -26.87 -5.92
C GLU A 120 15.89 -27.26 -5.62
N LEU A 121 15.47 -28.45 -6.04
CA LEU A 121 14.23 -29.10 -5.61
C LEU A 121 14.59 -30.15 -4.56
N THR A 122 14.05 -30.04 -3.35
CA THR A 122 14.28 -31.03 -2.28
C THR A 122 13.00 -31.82 -2.06
N ALA A 123 12.95 -33.06 -2.53
CA ALA A 123 11.89 -34.03 -2.20
C ALA A 123 12.42 -35.05 -1.18
N ASP A 124 11.59 -35.42 -0.21
CA ASP A 124 11.95 -36.41 0.84
C ASP A 124 11.36 -37.77 0.45
N ALA A 125 12.22 -38.76 0.20
CA ALA A 125 11.79 -40.12 -0.09
C ALA A 125 11.79 -40.95 1.19
N ARG A 126 10.64 -41.52 1.61
CA ARG A 126 10.58 -42.48 2.72
C ARG A 126 10.15 -43.84 2.21
N GLY A 127 11.10 -44.75 2.01
CA GLY A 127 10.83 -46.13 1.62
C GLY A 127 10.67 -47.10 2.81
N ASP A 128 9.82 -48.12 2.66
CA ASP A 128 9.85 -49.31 3.50
C ASP A 128 11.02 -50.23 3.04
N VAL A 129 12.03 -50.36 3.90
CA VAL A 129 13.26 -51.14 3.68
C VAL A 129 13.00 -52.62 3.39
N THR A 130 11.77 -53.11 3.60
CA THR A 130 11.42 -54.53 3.50
C THR A 130 10.97 -55.00 2.11
N THR A 131 10.50 -54.10 1.23
CA THR A 131 10.00 -54.42 -0.13
C THR A 131 10.91 -53.96 -1.26
N GLY A 132 11.89 -53.08 -0.98
CA GLY A 132 12.80 -52.54 -2.00
C GLY A 132 12.14 -51.49 -2.90
N VAL A 133 11.04 -50.90 -2.44
CA VAL A 133 10.23 -49.91 -3.16
C VAL A 133 10.38 -48.55 -2.47
N VAL A 134 10.50 -47.47 -3.25
CA VAL A 134 10.83 -46.12 -2.79
C VAL A 134 9.68 -45.17 -3.15
N ASP A 135 8.95 -44.70 -2.14
CA ASP A 135 7.93 -43.64 -2.27
C ASP A 135 8.59 -42.25 -2.26
N ILE A 136 8.17 -41.36 -3.17
CA ILE A 136 8.61 -39.96 -3.26
C ILE A 136 7.38 -39.06 -2.97
N TYR A 137 7.52 -38.02 -2.15
CA TYR A 137 6.43 -37.06 -1.86
C TYR A 137 6.76 -35.64 -2.36
N GLY A 138 5.89 -35.11 -3.23
CA GLY A 138 5.54 -33.68 -3.42
C GLY A 138 6.49 -32.78 -4.23
N VAL A 139 5.98 -32.12 -5.29
CA VAL A 139 6.09 -30.68 -5.62
C VAL A 139 4.93 -30.31 -6.58
N ASP A 140 4.25 -29.20 -6.32
CA ASP A 140 3.21 -28.59 -7.20
C ASP A 140 3.89 -27.71 -8.27
N PHE A 141 3.91 -28.15 -9.54
CA PHE A 141 4.76 -27.61 -10.63
C PHE A 141 4.18 -26.38 -11.37
N PHE A 142 3.05 -25.85 -10.90
CA PHE A 142 2.07 -25.16 -11.74
C PHE A 142 2.43 -23.74 -12.23
N LYS A 143 3.53 -23.11 -11.81
CA LYS A 143 3.71 -21.66 -12.03
C LYS A 143 5.05 -21.19 -12.62
N ARG A 144 5.93 -22.07 -13.12
CA ARG A 144 7.22 -21.63 -13.71
C ARG A 144 7.63 -22.27 -15.05
N LEU A 145 6.82 -23.17 -15.62
CA LEU A 145 7.22 -23.87 -16.86
C LEU A 145 7.15 -22.96 -18.10
N ASP A 146 6.29 -21.95 -18.07
CA ASP A 146 6.12 -20.87 -19.05
C ASP A 146 7.31 -19.89 -19.08
N ILE A 147 7.88 -19.58 -17.92
CA ILE A 147 9.10 -18.76 -17.78
C ILE A 147 10.32 -19.52 -18.33
N LEU A 148 10.44 -20.82 -18.02
CA LEU A 148 11.55 -21.64 -18.52
C LEU A 148 11.47 -21.90 -20.03
N LYS A 149 10.27 -22.09 -20.60
CA LYS A 149 10.07 -22.26 -22.05
C LYS A 149 10.35 -20.98 -22.86
N SER A 150 10.06 -19.80 -22.30
CA SER A 150 10.29 -18.52 -22.99
C SER A 150 11.75 -18.06 -22.90
N ALA A 151 12.46 -18.39 -21.81
CA ALA A 151 13.89 -18.11 -21.65
C ALA A 151 14.80 -19.10 -22.41
N TYR A 152 14.41 -20.37 -22.53
CA TYR A 152 15.27 -21.45 -23.03
C TYR A 152 14.62 -22.28 -24.15
N ALA A 153 14.43 -21.69 -25.33
CA ALA A 153 13.92 -22.38 -26.53
C ALA A 153 14.80 -23.56 -27.05
N SER A 154 15.91 -23.86 -26.37
CA SER A 154 16.83 -24.97 -26.69
C SER A 154 17.55 -25.56 -25.46
N GLY A 155 17.06 -25.31 -24.24
CA GLY A 155 17.77 -25.65 -23.00
C GLY A 155 17.50 -27.06 -22.47
N SER A 156 18.37 -27.48 -21.54
CA SER A 156 18.21 -28.62 -20.65
C SER A 156 17.77 -28.13 -19.27
N ILE A 157 17.03 -28.93 -18.49
CA ILE A 157 16.68 -28.65 -17.09
C ILE A 157 17.41 -29.62 -16.16
N ALA A 158 18.01 -29.11 -15.08
CA ALA A 158 18.73 -29.91 -14.09
C ALA A 158 17.85 -30.19 -12.86
N PHE A 159 17.77 -31.44 -12.41
CA PHE A 159 17.11 -31.84 -11.16
C PHE A 159 18.10 -32.44 -10.18
N ARG A 160 17.87 -32.24 -8.88
CA ARG A 160 18.56 -32.95 -7.79
C ARG A 160 17.50 -33.68 -6.95
N VAL A 161 17.65 -34.99 -6.76
CA VAL A 161 16.70 -35.82 -5.98
C VAL A 161 17.45 -36.47 -4.83
N ARG A 162 16.94 -36.31 -3.60
CA ARG A 162 17.46 -36.97 -2.41
C ARG A 162 16.78 -38.33 -2.24
N SER A 163 17.55 -39.38 -1.97
CA SER A 163 17.01 -40.70 -1.64
C SER A 163 17.69 -41.28 -0.40
N ASP A 164 16.88 -41.86 0.48
CA ASP A 164 17.34 -42.66 1.61
C ASP A 164 17.81 -44.07 1.18
N VAL A 165 17.72 -44.42 -0.11
CA VAL A 165 18.11 -45.72 -0.69
C VAL A 165 19.10 -45.54 -1.84
N SER A 166 20.22 -46.26 -1.77
CA SER A 166 21.23 -46.35 -2.83
C SER A 166 20.79 -47.33 -3.93
N LEU A 167 20.67 -46.86 -5.17
CA LEU A 167 20.34 -47.68 -6.35
C LEU A 167 21.43 -48.73 -6.65
N ALA A 168 22.62 -48.60 -6.07
CA ALA A 168 23.67 -49.61 -6.19
C ALA A 168 23.33 -50.93 -5.47
N ASP A 169 22.34 -50.92 -4.55
CA ASP A 169 21.99 -52.08 -3.71
C ASP A 169 20.74 -52.84 -4.19
N THR A 170 19.99 -52.32 -5.17
CA THR A 170 18.80 -52.97 -5.75
C THR A 170 19.14 -53.66 -7.07
N TRP A 171 18.89 -54.98 -7.16
CA TRP A 171 19.23 -55.78 -8.34
C TRP A 171 18.47 -55.33 -9.61
N ALA A 172 19.18 -54.66 -10.52
CA ALA A 172 19.16 -54.78 -11.99
C ALA A 172 17.83 -54.91 -12.78
N SER A 173 16.65 -54.60 -12.24
CA SER A 173 15.41 -54.64 -13.05
C SER A 173 14.28 -53.72 -12.61
N THR A 174 14.50 -52.85 -11.63
CA THR A 174 13.50 -51.90 -11.13
C THR A 174 14.00 -50.49 -11.38
N GLY A 175 13.48 -49.85 -12.43
CA GLY A 175 13.66 -48.41 -12.65
C GLY A 175 12.84 -47.61 -11.63
N MET A 176 13.27 -46.39 -11.37
CA MET A 176 12.55 -45.43 -10.52
C MET A 176 11.82 -44.45 -11.45
N THR A 177 10.48 -44.42 -11.40
CA THR A 177 9.64 -43.53 -12.20
C THR A 177 9.29 -42.28 -11.40
N LEU A 178 9.55 -41.09 -11.96
CA LEU A 178 9.64 -39.85 -11.17
C LEU A 178 8.49 -38.84 -11.34
N LEU A 179 7.60 -38.96 -12.35
CA LEU A 179 6.55 -37.96 -12.66
C LEU A 179 5.27 -38.61 -13.27
N ASP A 180 4.07 -38.15 -12.85
CA ASP A 180 2.72 -38.42 -13.41
C ASP A 180 1.92 -37.09 -13.51
N THR A 181 0.99 -36.95 -14.47
CA THR A 181 0.52 -35.64 -14.96
C THR A 181 -0.97 -35.24 -14.83
N ASP A 182 -1.91 -35.98 -14.19
CA ASP A 182 -3.26 -35.42 -13.91
C ASP A 182 -4.16 -36.08 -12.83
N ARG A 183 -5.33 -35.46 -12.59
CA ARG A 183 -6.43 -35.87 -11.68
C ARG A 183 -7.75 -35.95 -12.46
N ASN A 184 -8.52 -37.03 -12.29
CA ASN A 184 -9.81 -37.20 -12.98
C ASN A 184 -10.85 -36.13 -12.57
N PRO A 185 -11.38 -35.30 -13.49
CA PRO A 185 -12.29 -34.22 -13.15
C PRO A 185 -13.70 -34.66 -12.71
N ALA A 186 -14.10 -35.90 -13.01
CA ALA A 186 -15.45 -36.40 -12.76
C ALA A 186 -15.58 -37.13 -11.42
N THR A 187 -14.51 -37.73 -10.90
CA THR A 187 -14.53 -38.55 -9.68
C THR A 187 -13.67 -37.99 -8.56
N GLY A 188 -12.69 -37.14 -8.86
CA GLY A 188 -11.74 -36.58 -7.89
C GLY A 188 -10.74 -37.59 -7.32
N GLU A 189 -10.73 -38.84 -7.82
CA GLU A 189 -9.76 -39.88 -7.47
C GLU A 189 -8.61 -39.93 -8.51
N THR A 190 -7.41 -40.30 -8.07
CA THR A 190 -6.22 -40.52 -8.91
C THR A 190 -6.14 -42.00 -9.30
N GLY A 191 -6.02 -42.29 -10.60
CA GLY A 191 -5.90 -43.65 -11.10
C GLY A 191 -5.32 -43.70 -12.52
N PHE A 192 -4.34 -44.56 -12.74
CA PHE A 192 -3.56 -44.71 -13.97
C PHE A 192 -4.42 -44.83 -15.24
N GLY A 193 -4.16 -43.96 -16.23
CA GLY A 193 -4.45 -44.18 -17.66
C GLY A 193 -5.89 -43.99 -18.12
N HIS A 194 -6.57 -42.88 -17.76
CA HIS A 194 -7.97 -42.74 -18.13
C HIS A 194 -8.46 -41.33 -18.53
N ASP A 195 -7.60 -40.44 -19.04
CA ASP A 195 -8.02 -39.24 -19.78
C ASP A 195 -7.08 -38.95 -20.99
N ILE A 196 -7.53 -38.10 -21.92
CA ILE A 196 -7.08 -38.03 -23.33
C ILE A 196 -5.99 -36.94 -23.49
N GLY A 197 -4.72 -37.32 -23.57
CA GLY A 197 -3.55 -36.42 -23.70
C GLY A 197 -2.22 -37.17 -23.70
N ALA A 198 -1.13 -36.54 -24.15
CA ALA A 198 0.17 -37.21 -24.31
C ALA A 198 0.99 -37.25 -22.99
N ASP A 199 0.93 -38.35 -22.25
CA ASP A 199 1.69 -38.52 -20.99
C ASP A 199 3.16 -38.93 -21.22
N TYR A 200 4.07 -38.56 -20.29
CA TYR A 200 5.50 -38.93 -20.32
C TYR A 200 5.99 -39.44 -18.96
N SER A 201 6.94 -40.38 -18.94
CA SER A 201 7.66 -40.81 -17.72
C SER A 201 9.17 -40.61 -17.84
N LEU A 202 9.83 -40.40 -16.69
CA LEU A 202 11.29 -40.34 -16.55
C LEU A 202 11.75 -41.51 -15.67
N ASP A 203 12.56 -42.40 -16.24
CA ASP A 203 13.02 -43.62 -15.59
C ASP A 203 14.54 -43.61 -15.40
N VAL A 204 15.02 -43.84 -14.18
CA VAL A 204 16.47 -43.94 -13.88
C VAL A 204 16.88 -45.39 -13.63
N TYR A 205 17.99 -45.82 -14.24
CA TYR A 205 18.51 -47.18 -14.13
C TYR A 205 20.05 -47.24 -14.17
N TYR A 206 20.61 -48.41 -13.83
CA TYR A 206 22.05 -48.68 -13.94
C TYR A 206 22.37 -49.25 -15.33
N ASP A 207 23.16 -48.52 -16.11
CA ASP A 207 23.58 -48.91 -17.45
C ASP A 207 24.97 -49.58 -17.40
N ASP A 208 24.96 -50.89 -17.57
CA ASP A 208 26.15 -51.75 -17.61
C ASP A 208 27.12 -51.39 -18.74
N THR A 209 26.67 -50.68 -19.79
CA THR A 209 27.51 -50.33 -20.95
C THR A 209 28.40 -49.12 -20.70
N ILE A 210 27.93 -48.16 -19.89
CA ILE A 210 28.70 -46.99 -19.44
C ILE A 210 29.31 -47.17 -18.05
N GLY A 211 28.88 -48.21 -17.32
CA GLY A 211 29.37 -48.50 -15.96
C GLY A 211 28.94 -47.46 -14.94
N GLY A 212 27.70 -46.96 -15.06
CA GLY A 212 27.15 -45.87 -14.26
C GLY A 212 25.62 -45.77 -14.41
N LEU A 213 25.01 -44.73 -13.84
CA LEU A 213 23.57 -44.49 -13.97
C LEU A 213 23.23 -43.73 -15.25
N SER A 214 22.06 -44.04 -15.81
CA SER A 214 21.47 -43.37 -16.96
C SER A 214 19.96 -43.18 -16.75
N GLY A 215 19.36 -42.22 -17.46
CA GLY A 215 17.94 -41.96 -17.47
C GLY A 215 17.32 -42.12 -18.85
N GLU A 216 16.07 -42.57 -18.91
CA GLU A 216 15.26 -42.75 -20.11
C GLU A 216 13.93 -41.99 -19.97
N ILE A 217 13.42 -41.49 -21.10
CA ILE A 217 12.13 -40.81 -21.21
C ILE A 217 11.18 -41.71 -21.98
N TRP A 218 10.00 -42.01 -21.45
CA TRP A 218 8.97 -42.78 -22.16
C TRP A 218 7.74 -41.93 -22.42
N LYS A 219 6.98 -42.27 -23.46
CA LYS A 219 5.75 -41.56 -23.84
C LYS A 219 4.57 -42.54 -23.85
N TRP A 220 3.43 -42.14 -23.32
CA TRP A 220 2.20 -42.90 -23.39
C TRP A 220 1.58 -42.80 -24.80
N ASP A 221 1.17 -43.94 -25.35
CA ASP A 221 0.50 -44.02 -26.65
C ASP A 221 -0.96 -44.46 -26.45
N ASP A 222 -1.86 -43.48 -26.49
CA ASP A 222 -3.31 -43.68 -26.39
C ASP A 222 -3.86 -44.71 -27.38
N ALA A 223 -3.28 -44.80 -28.58
CA ALA A 223 -3.73 -45.73 -29.61
C ALA A 223 -3.30 -47.17 -29.30
N ALA A 224 -2.20 -47.35 -28.56
CA ALA A 224 -1.71 -48.63 -28.10
C ALA A 224 -2.27 -49.03 -26.72
N GLY A 225 -2.80 -48.08 -25.95
CA GLY A 225 -3.25 -48.29 -24.57
C GLY A 225 -2.09 -48.68 -23.65
N GLY A 226 -0.91 -48.11 -23.88
CA GLY A 226 0.33 -48.44 -23.18
C GLY A 226 1.50 -47.53 -23.58
N TRP A 227 2.62 -47.67 -22.89
CA TRP A 227 3.86 -46.94 -23.19
C TRP A 227 4.40 -47.23 -24.60
N SER A 228 5.13 -46.27 -25.15
CA SER A 228 5.83 -46.36 -26.44
C SER A 228 6.69 -47.62 -26.50
N SER A 229 6.90 -48.18 -27.70
CA SER A 229 7.68 -49.42 -27.87
C SER A 229 9.19 -49.30 -27.55
N GLY A 230 9.62 -48.14 -27.08
CA GLY A 230 10.99 -47.78 -26.67
C GLY A 230 11.01 -46.34 -26.15
N PRO A 231 12.11 -45.91 -25.50
CA PRO A 231 12.25 -44.57 -24.96
C PRO A 231 12.25 -43.53 -26.09
N VAL A 232 11.67 -42.37 -25.81
CA VAL A 232 11.64 -41.20 -26.69
C VAL A 232 12.86 -40.29 -26.49
N GLY A 233 13.64 -40.51 -25.42
CA GLY A 233 14.89 -39.82 -25.13
C GLY A 233 15.69 -40.45 -24.01
N ASP A 234 16.93 -40.02 -23.86
CA ASP A 234 17.83 -40.42 -22.78
C ASP A 234 18.41 -39.17 -22.10
N PHE A 235 18.83 -39.29 -20.84
CA PHE A 235 19.48 -38.21 -20.09
C PHE A 235 20.54 -38.71 -19.11
N PRO A 236 21.62 -37.93 -18.87
CA PRO A 236 22.67 -38.33 -17.92
C PRO A 236 22.20 -38.21 -16.48
N VAL A 237 22.67 -39.13 -15.62
CA VAL A 237 22.41 -39.14 -14.17
C VAL A 237 23.73 -39.27 -13.41
N PHE A 238 23.95 -38.38 -12.44
CA PHE A 238 25.11 -38.35 -11.55
C PHE A 238 24.71 -38.69 -10.13
N THR A 239 25.64 -39.25 -9.34
CA THR A 239 25.40 -39.58 -7.93
C THR A 239 26.51 -39.11 -7.01
N GLY A 240 26.18 -38.98 -5.73
CA GLY A 240 27.05 -38.43 -4.70
C GLY A 240 26.48 -38.74 -3.32
N MET A 241 27.36 -39.06 -2.38
CA MET A 241 27.00 -39.31 -0.99
C MET A 241 27.55 -38.19 -0.11
N THR A 242 26.74 -37.73 0.84
CA THR A 242 27.14 -36.78 1.87
C THR A 242 27.63 -37.50 3.14
N ASP A 243 28.35 -36.79 4.01
CA ASP A 243 28.96 -37.33 5.24
C ASP A 243 27.95 -37.90 6.25
N ASP A 244 26.66 -37.63 6.07
CA ASP A 244 25.53 -38.14 6.85
C ASP A 244 24.94 -39.47 6.31
N GLY A 245 25.50 -40.02 5.23
CA GLY A 245 25.14 -41.33 4.67
C GLY A 245 24.00 -41.32 3.64
N GLN A 246 23.57 -40.14 3.18
CA GLN A 246 22.49 -39.99 2.21
C GLN A 246 22.99 -39.99 0.77
N THR A 247 22.16 -40.48 -0.16
CA THR A 247 22.49 -40.54 -1.60
C THR A 247 21.66 -39.55 -2.40
N TYR A 248 22.33 -38.76 -3.22
CA TYR A 248 21.70 -37.79 -4.11
C TYR A 248 21.89 -38.20 -5.58
N TYR A 249 20.90 -37.91 -6.40
CA TYR A 249 20.91 -38.09 -7.84
C TYR A 249 20.72 -36.76 -8.54
N TRP A 250 21.59 -36.42 -9.49
CA TRP A 250 21.47 -35.22 -10.32
C TRP A 250 21.20 -35.64 -11.76
N MET A 251 20.26 -35.01 -12.44
CA MET A 251 19.89 -35.37 -13.82
C MET A 251 19.66 -34.13 -14.67
N MET A 252 19.91 -34.21 -15.98
CA MET A 252 19.77 -33.10 -16.94
C MET A 252 18.90 -33.51 -18.13
N VAL A 253 17.70 -32.95 -18.29
CA VAL A 253 16.71 -33.39 -19.30
C VAL A 253 16.50 -32.30 -20.37
N ASP A 254 16.55 -32.66 -21.65
CA ASP A 254 16.44 -31.72 -22.79
C ASP A 254 14.98 -31.43 -23.21
N PHE A 255 14.60 -30.15 -23.30
CA PHE A 255 13.23 -29.72 -23.69
C PHE A 255 12.74 -30.18 -25.08
N PRO A 256 13.57 -30.27 -26.14
CA PRO A 256 13.12 -30.70 -27.48
C PRO A 256 12.60 -32.13 -27.56
N VAL A 257 12.80 -32.94 -26.52
CA VAL A 257 12.39 -34.36 -26.49
C VAL A 257 10.94 -34.54 -25.99
N ILE A 258 10.40 -33.58 -25.24
CA ILE A 258 9.08 -33.63 -24.58
C ILE A 258 8.00 -32.93 -25.45
N GLY A 259 7.97 -33.25 -26.74
CA GLY A 259 7.30 -32.44 -27.77
C GLY A 259 5.78 -32.19 -27.66
N GLU A 260 5.43 -30.91 -27.84
CA GLU A 260 4.30 -30.25 -28.54
C GLU A 260 2.82 -30.24 -28.02
N THR A 261 2.35 -28.99 -27.76
CA THR A 261 1.10 -28.30 -28.23
C THR A 261 -0.17 -28.10 -27.40
N ASP A 262 -0.35 -28.65 -26.20
CA ASP A 262 -1.53 -28.35 -25.36
C ASP A 262 -1.22 -27.73 -23.99
N GLY A 263 0.06 -27.58 -23.64
CA GLY A 263 0.49 -26.43 -22.85
C GLY A 263 0.12 -26.42 -21.36
N PHE A 264 -0.15 -27.56 -20.73
CA PHE A 264 -0.16 -27.66 -19.27
C PHE A 264 0.55 -28.95 -18.84
N MET A 265 1.48 -28.84 -17.87
CA MET A 265 2.14 -29.99 -17.25
C MET A 265 1.75 -29.97 -15.76
N ASP A 266 0.61 -30.61 -15.53
CA ASP A 266 -0.04 -31.05 -14.31
C ASP A 266 0.71 -31.87 -13.23
N VAL A 267 1.81 -31.46 -12.57
CA VAL A 267 2.36 -32.38 -11.52
C VAL A 267 1.49 -32.34 -10.26
N VAL A 268 0.56 -33.27 -10.13
CA VAL A 268 -0.41 -33.31 -9.03
C VAL A 268 -0.05 -34.33 -7.94
N GLN A 269 0.70 -35.40 -8.23
CA GLN A 269 1.17 -36.36 -7.21
C GLN A 269 2.23 -37.34 -7.74
N VAL A 270 3.05 -37.93 -6.85
CA VAL A 270 3.89 -39.10 -7.15
C VAL A 270 3.19 -40.36 -6.61
N ILE A 271 3.05 -41.41 -7.42
CA ILE A 271 2.46 -42.71 -7.02
C ILE A 271 3.33 -43.87 -7.52
N ASP A 272 3.42 -44.91 -6.69
CA ASP A 272 4.27 -46.10 -6.77
C ASP A 272 3.81 -47.18 -7.78
N VAL A 273 4.70 -48.16 -8.00
CA VAL A 273 4.64 -49.28 -8.94
C VAL A 273 3.60 -50.35 -8.57
N TYR A 274 2.99 -50.92 -9.61
CA TYR A 274 1.99 -51.99 -9.66
C TYR A 274 2.33 -53.25 -8.80
N GLU A 275 1.62 -53.47 -7.69
CA GLU A 275 1.37 -54.82 -7.17
C GLU A 275 -0.12 -55.04 -6.82
N TYR A 276 -0.58 -56.26 -7.07
CA TYR A 276 -1.98 -56.66 -7.17
C TYR A 276 -2.72 -56.62 -5.81
N GLY A 277 -3.28 -55.48 -5.39
CA GLY A 277 -4.41 -55.43 -4.46
C GLY A 277 -4.43 -54.35 -3.37
N MET A 278 -5.50 -53.54 -3.39
CA MET A 278 -6.21 -52.85 -2.30
C MET A 278 -5.46 -52.07 -1.18
N ASP A 279 -5.73 -50.75 -1.21
CA ASP A 279 -6.14 -49.82 -0.12
C ASP A 279 -5.10 -48.97 0.66
N LYS A 280 -5.41 -47.65 0.66
CA LYS A 280 -5.27 -46.56 1.66
C LYS A 280 -3.96 -46.25 2.38
N ALA A 281 -3.55 -44.98 2.27
CA ALA A 281 -2.70 -44.30 3.27
C ALA A 281 -3.05 -42.80 3.43
N PRO A 282 -2.69 -42.18 4.57
CA PRO A 282 -3.40 -41.06 5.20
C PRO A 282 -2.73 -39.68 5.10
N ASP A 283 -3.52 -38.66 5.37
CA ASP A 283 -3.21 -37.25 5.59
C ASP A 283 -2.01 -37.05 6.56
N THR A 284 -0.81 -36.73 6.06
CA THR A 284 0.32 -36.24 6.89
C THR A 284 1.03 -35.09 6.19
N GLY A 285 0.88 -33.88 6.75
CA GLY A 285 1.32 -32.61 6.17
C GLY A 285 2.80 -32.49 5.80
N HIS A 286 3.06 -31.66 4.78
CA HIS A 286 4.39 -31.30 4.29
C HIS A 286 4.61 -29.77 4.37
N VAL A 287 5.88 -29.40 4.55
CA VAL A 287 6.41 -28.06 4.88
C VAL A 287 6.74 -27.25 3.61
N SER A 288 6.39 -25.96 3.62
CA SER A 288 6.42 -24.97 2.52
C SER A 288 7.79 -24.28 2.31
N ILE A 289 8.15 -23.94 1.06
CA ILE A 289 9.25 -23.03 0.69
C ILE A 289 8.86 -21.59 1.08
N ALA A 290 9.80 -20.78 1.56
CA ALA A 290 9.47 -19.44 2.06
C ALA A 290 8.81 -18.57 0.95
N PRO A 291 7.65 -17.95 1.22
CA PRO A 291 6.94 -17.10 0.25
C PRO A 291 7.75 -15.84 -0.11
N ARG A 292 7.52 -15.27 -1.31
CA ARG A 292 8.02 -13.93 -1.71
C ARG A 292 7.69 -12.95 -0.58
N THR A 293 8.66 -12.19 -0.12
CA THR A 293 8.41 -11.27 0.99
C THR A 293 7.80 -9.96 0.49
N THR A 294 7.11 -9.25 1.38
CA THR A 294 6.58 -7.91 1.10
C THR A 294 7.70 -6.95 0.67
N SER A 295 8.88 -7.04 1.28
CA SER A 295 10.04 -6.21 0.93
C SER A 295 10.49 -6.40 -0.51
N ASP A 296 10.60 -7.66 -0.96
CA ASP A 296 11.02 -7.97 -2.33
C ASP A 296 10.02 -7.40 -3.36
N ALA A 297 8.72 -7.56 -3.07
CA ALA A 297 7.65 -7.04 -3.92
C ALA A 297 7.67 -5.51 -4.02
N VAL A 298 7.89 -4.83 -2.90
CA VAL A 298 7.99 -3.36 -2.85
C VAL A 298 9.20 -2.87 -3.65
N GLU A 299 10.38 -3.45 -3.46
CA GLU A 299 11.59 -3.06 -4.19
C GLU A 299 11.44 -3.24 -5.71
N ASP A 300 10.88 -4.36 -6.16
CA ASP A 300 10.64 -4.63 -7.58
C ASP A 300 9.61 -3.64 -8.17
N GLY A 301 8.54 -3.34 -7.42
CA GLY A 301 7.51 -2.40 -7.84
C GLY A 301 8.00 -0.96 -7.93
N LEU A 302 8.85 -0.52 -6.99
CA LEU A 302 9.49 0.80 -7.03
C LEU A 302 10.47 0.92 -8.20
N ALA A 303 11.25 -0.13 -8.46
CA ALA A 303 12.15 -0.17 -9.62
C ALA A 303 11.37 -0.06 -10.95
N TRP A 304 10.26 -0.78 -11.06
CA TRP A 304 9.35 -0.65 -12.20
C TRP A 304 8.78 0.76 -12.30
N LEU A 305 8.25 1.31 -11.21
CA LEU A 305 7.63 2.63 -11.18
C LEU A 305 8.62 3.70 -11.66
N VAL A 306 9.85 3.73 -11.15
CA VAL A 306 10.87 4.69 -11.58
C VAL A 306 11.22 4.53 -13.05
N SER A 307 11.19 3.29 -13.59
CA SER A 307 11.42 3.07 -15.03
C SER A 307 10.32 3.62 -15.93
N GLN A 308 9.13 3.92 -15.38
CA GLN A 308 8.02 4.53 -16.10
C GLN A 308 8.06 6.07 -16.15
N GLN A 309 9.02 6.72 -15.48
CA GLN A 309 9.09 8.18 -15.47
C GLN A 309 9.39 8.74 -16.87
N ASN A 310 8.56 9.66 -17.34
CA ASN A 310 8.74 10.38 -18.59
C ASN A 310 9.92 11.36 -18.50
N THR A 311 10.43 11.78 -19.66
CA THR A 311 11.55 12.74 -19.74
C THR A 311 11.26 14.12 -19.16
N ASP A 312 9.99 14.49 -19.00
CA ASP A 312 9.56 15.74 -18.37
C ASP A 312 9.32 15.61 -16.86
N GLY A 313 9.66 14.45 -16.27
CA GLY A 313 9.50 14.15 -14.85
C GLY A 313 8.14 13.54 -14.49
N SER A 314 7.19 13.51 -15.42
CA SER A 314 5.83 13.00 -15.15
C SER A 314 5.73 11.47 -15.17
N TRP A 315 4.69 10.93 -14.57
CA TRP A 315 4.21 9.56 -14.76
C TRP A 315 2.85 9.56 -15.44
N GLY A 316 2.58 8.48 -16.18
CA GLY A 316 1.35 8.29 -16.94
C GLY A 316 1.52 8.58 -18.42
N SER A 317 0.52 8.18 -19.21
CA SER A 317 0.50 8.43 -20.66
C SER A 317 0.59 9.93 -20.98
N LEU A 318 1.43 10.29 -21.98
CA LEU A 318 1.55 11.67 -22.47
C LEU A 318 0.24 12.21 -23.08
N ASP A 319 -0.69 11.32 -23.43
CA ASP A 319 -2.02 11.65 -23.95
C ASP A 319 -3.12 11.58 -22.86
N SER A 320 -2.75 11.35 -21.59
CA SER A 320 -3.68 11.29 -20.45
C SER A 320 -3.91 12.67 -19.84
N ASP A 321 -5.19 12.99 -19.63
CA ASP A 321 -5.61 14.19 -18.89
C ASP A 321 -5.40 14.03 -17.36
N HIS A 322 -4.95 12.86 -16.89
CA HIS A 322 -4.75 12.52 -15.46
C HIS A 322 -3.31 12.51 -14.98
N ARG A 323 -2.38 12.86 -15.86
CA ARG A 323 -0.93 12.78 -15.65
C ARG A 323 -0.43 13.54 -14.42
N LEU A 324 -1.09 14.64 -14.06
CA LEU A 324 -0.75 15.41 -12.86
C LEU A 324 -1.02 14.63 -11.57
N GLY A 325 -2.19 13.99 -11.46
CA GLY A 325 -2.53 13.14 -10.32
C GLY A 325 -1.66 11.89 -10.25
N GLU A 326 -1.40 11.25 -11.40
CA GLU A 326 -0.51 10.07 -11.50
C GLU A 326 0.92 10.40 -11.05
N THR A 327 1.46 11.52 -11.52
CA THR A 327 2.78 12.01 -11.12
C THR A 327 2.83 12.31 -9.64
N ALA A 328 1.86 13.06 -9.10
CA ALA A 328 1.85 13.42 -7.69
C ALA A 328 1.77 12.18 -6.79
N LEU A 329 0.96 11.18 -7.15
CA LEU A 329 0.84 9.95 -6.36
C LEU A 329 2.10 9.06 -6.46
N ALA A 330 2.72 8.98 -7.64
CA ALA A 330 3.99 8.27 -7.81
C ALA A 330 5.11 8.91 -6.97
N VAL A 331 5.23 10.24 -7.02
CA VAL A 331 6.18 11.01 -6.18
C VAL A 331 5.92 10.75 -4.70
N TYR A 332 4.67 10.88 -4.26
CA TYR A 332 4.28 10.58 -2.89
C TYR A 332 4.78 9.20 -2.44
N LYS A 333 4.57 8.15 -3.24
CA LYS A 333 5.03 6.79 -2.90
C LYS A 333 6.56 6.68 -2.84
N LEU A 334 7.28 7.30 -3.77
CA LEU A 334 8.74 7.34 -3.73
C LEU A 334 9.26 8.11 -2.50
N GLU A 335 8.56 9.12 -2.02
CA GLU A 335 8.92 9.84 -0.81
C GLU A 335 8.67 9.01 0.45
N GLN A 336 7.55 8.28 0.52
CA GLN A 336 7.26 7.35 1.63
C GLN A 336 8.35 6.30 1.79
N TYR A 337 8.80 5.69 0.69
CA TYR A 337 9.89 4.71 0.76
C TYR A 337 11.21 5.33 1.28
N ALA A 338 11.46 6.62 1.03
CA ALA A 338 12.61 7.28 1.62
C ALA A 338 12.47 7.40 3.16
N HIS A 339 11.27 7.67 3.66
CA HIS A 339 10.98 7.71 5.10
C HIS A 339 11.12 6.34 5.75
N ASP A 340 10.70 5.26 5.10
CA ASP A 340 10.89 3.88 5.58
C ASP A 340 12.37 3.52 5.73
N LEU A 341 13.21 4.07 4.86
CA LEU A 341 14.66 3.97 4.94
C LEU A 341 15.30 4.99 5.90
N GLU A 342 14.50 5.80 6.58
CA GLU A 342 14.91 6.89 7.46
C GLU A 342 15.86 7.91 6.79
N VAL A 343 15.68 8.16 5.47
CA VAL A 343 16.45 9.13 4.70
C VAL A 343 15.54 10.21 4.09
N SER A 344 16.08 11.42 3.94
CA SER A 344 15.33 12.47 3.23
C SER A 344 15.13 12.08 1.75
N PRO A 345 13.94 12.32 1.17
CA PRO A 345 13.70 12.09 -0.26
C PRO A 345 14.62 12.89 -1.19
N LEU A 346 15.20 14.00 -0.70
CA LEU A 346 16.17 14.81 -1.46
C LEU A 346 17.64 14.52 -1.11
N SER A 347 17.90 13.54 -0.24
CA SER A 347 19.26 13.13 0.14
C SER A 347 20.03 12.59 -1.06
N VAL A 348 21.30 12.99 -1.20
CA VAL A 348 22.20 12.49 -2.25
C VAL A 348 22.43 10.97 -2.20
N ASP A 349 22.18 10.36 -1.04
CA ASP A 349 22.33 8.93 -0.80
C ASP A 349 21.04 8.14 -1.13
N TYR A 350 19.92 8.82 -1.37
CA TYR A 350 18.66 8.16 -1.73
C TYR A 350 18.65 7.77 -3.21
N LEU A 351 18.40 6.48 -3.48
CA LEU A 351 18.46 5.90 -4.83
C LEU A 351 17.52 6.60 -5.82
N TYR A 352 16.31 6.93 -5.39
CA TYR A 352 15.26 7.50 -6.25
C TYR A 352 15.17 9.03 -6.15
N ARG A 353 16.16 9.68 -5.51
CA ARG A 353 16.22 11.14 -5.33
C ARG A 353 15.92 11.93 -6.61
N GLN A 354 16.53 11.55 -7.73
CA GLN A 354 16.37 12.32 -8.97
C GLN A 354 14.94 12.19 -9.52
N ALA A 355 14.33 11.01 -9.41
CA ALA A 355 12.96 10.80 -9.83
C ALA A 355 11.98 11.65 -9.00
N VAL A 356 12.21 11.75 -7.69
CA VAL A 356 11.44 12.64 -6.79
C VAL A 356 11.60 14.11 -7.20
N ILE A 357 12.82 14.58 -7.45
CA ILE A 357 13.07 15.98 -7.87
C ILE A 357 12.33 16.29 -9.18
N ASP A 358 12.50 15.44 -10.20
CA ASP A 358 11.92 15.68 -11.52
C ASP A 358 10.38 15.64 -11.47
N GLY A 359 9.81 14.75 -10.65
CA GLY A 359 8.37 14.67 -10.42
C GLY A 359 7.80 15.86 -9.65
N LEU A 360 8.45 16.29 -8.56
CA LEU A 360 8.04 17.49 -7.82
C LEU A 360 8.13 18.75 -8.69
N ASP A 361 9.18 18.86 -9.52
CA ASP A 361 9.34 19.97 -10.45
C ASP A 361 8.22 20.03 -11.49
N PHE A 362 7.77 18.86 -11.97
CA PHE A 362 6.60 18.73 -12.83
C PHE A 362 5.33 19.19 -12.12
N VAL A 363 5.01 18.63 -10.94
CA VAL A 363 3.80 18.95 -10.16
C VAL A 363 3.73 20.45 -9.84
N LEU A 364 4.81 21.03 -9.30
CA LEU A 364 4.88 22.44 -8.95
C LEU A 364 4.87 23.38 -10.16
N GLY A 365 5.19 22.85 -11.34
CA GLY A 365 5.05 23.56 -12.61
C GLY A 365 3.59 23.89 -12.98
N TYR A 366 2.62 23.15 -12.44
CA TYR A 366 1.17 23.33 -12.68
C TYR A 366 0.46 24.13 -11.58
N GLY A 367 1.18 24.62 -10.58
CA GLY A 367 0.59 25.43 -9.51
C GLY A 367 0.12 26.80 -10.00
N THR A 368 -1.10 27.18 -9.64
CA THR A 368 -1.69 28.48 -9.93
C THR A 368 -2.15 29.18 -8.66
N ILE A 369 -2.13 30.52 -8.67
CA ILE A 369 -2.63 31.34 -7.56
C ILE A 369 -4.11 31.63 -7.82
N VAL A 370 -4.94 31.33 -6.83
CA VAL A 370 -6.40 31.51 -6.86
C VAL A 370 -6.79 32.63 -5.91
N ASP A 371 -7.69 33.50 -6.36
CA ASP A 371 -8.31 34.51 -5.51
C ASP A 371 -9.41 33.88 -4.67
N ILE A 372 -9.19 33.81 -3.36
CA ILE A 372 -10.12 33.25 -2.36
C ILE A 372 -10.77 34.35 -1.51
N SER A 373 -10.74 35.61 -1.97
CA SER A 373 -11.21 36.76 -1.18
C SER A 373 -12.73 36.85 -1.03
N ASN A 374 -13.50 36.01 -1.72
CA ASN A 374 -14.96 35.95 -1.62
C ASN A 374 -15.37 35.04 -0.45
N PRO A 375 -15.89 35.58 0.66
CA PRO A 375 -16.19 34.79 1.84
C PRO A 375 -17.40 33.88 1.63
N GLN A 376 -17.31 32.64 2.08
CA GLN A 376 -18.44 31.71 2.15
C GLN A 376 -19.56 32.27 3.10
N PRO A 377 -20.86 32.12 2.77
CA PRO A 377 -21.99 32.83 3.40
C PRO A 377 -22.31 32.43 4.85
N ASN A 378 -21.59 31.46 5.42
CA ASN A 378 -21.79 30.89 6.76
C ASN A 378 -20.98 31.56 7.91
N GLN A 379 -20.53 32.81 7.74
CA GLN A 379 -20.03 33.69 8.84
C GLN A 379 -18.74 33.27 9.56
N ALA A 380 -17.92 32.38 9.00
CA ALA A 380 -16.52 32.26 9.42
C ALA A 380 -15.66 33.21 8.55
N PRO A 381 -14.65 33.91 9.11
CA PRO A 381 -13.66 34.56 8.27
C PRO A 381 -12.91 33.47 7.48
N ASP A 382 -13.11 33.48 6.16
CA ASP A 382 -12.52 32.57 5.17
C ASP A 382 -10.98 32.71 5.02
N TYR A 383 -10.38 33.48 5.92
CA TYR A 383 -8.94 33.61 6.02
C TYR A 383 -8.55 32.73 7.20
N THR A 384 -7.89 31.61 6.90
CA THR A 384 -6.94 31.14 7.90
C THR A 384 -6.00 32.30 8.21
N ASP A 385 -5.65 32.51 9.47
CA ASP A 385 -4.51 33.37 9.84
C ASP A 385 -3.16 32.75 9.37
N TYR A 386 -3.20 31.69 8.56
CA TYR A 386 -2.06 30.89 8.11
C TYR A 386 -1.60 31.21 6.69
N SER A 387 -2.42 31.87 5.86
CA SER A 387 -2.04 32.24 4.49
C SER A 387 -0.91 33.30 4.47
N PRO A 388 0.31 32.98 3.99
CA PRO A 388 1.40 33.96 3.91
C PRO A 388 1.13 35.07 2.89
N ILE A 389 0.25 34.82 1.91
CA ILE A 389 -0.04 35.74 0.79
C ILE A 389 -1.50 36.21 0.73
N GLY A 390 -2.41 35.62 1.51
CA GLY A 390 -3.85 35.93 1.50
C GLY A 390 -4.56 35.46 0.22
N GLN A 391 -4.08 34.38 -0.39
CA GLN A 391 -4.58 33.78 -1.63
C GLN A 391 -4.50 32.25 -1.54
N GLY A 392 -5.25 31.52 -2.36
CA GLY A 392 -5.16 30.06 -2.45
C GLY A 392 -4.16 29.61 -3.52
N ILE A 393 -3.68 28.36 -3.43
CA ILE A 393 -2.95 27.68 -4.51
C ILE A 393 -3.71 26.42 -4.92
N SER A 394 -3.92 26.25 -6.22
CA SER A 394 -4.47 25.03 -6.82
C SER A 394 -3.55 24.48 -7.90
N PHE A 395 -3.69 23.19 -8.18
CA PHE A 395 -2.97 22.48 -9.23
C PHE A 395 -3.96 21.93 -10.24
N ASP A 396 -3.79 22.30 -11.51
CA ASP A 396 -4.65 21.84 -12.60
C ASP A 396 -3.85 21.82 -13.91
N CYS A 397 -4.01 20.75 -14.70
CA CYS A 397 -3.39 20.65 -16.02
C CYS A 397 -4.20 21.37 -17.12
N ASP A 398 -5.50 21.60 -16.90
CA ASP A 398 -6.41 22.22 -17.87
C ASP A 398 -7.31 23.29 -17.24
N PRO A 399 -6.71 24.40 -16.75
CA PRO A 399 -7.46 25.44 -16.07
C PRO A 399 -8.53 26.06 -16.98
N GLY A 400 -9.80 25.90 -16.59
CA GLY A 400 -10.95 26.55 -17.23
C GLY A 400 -11.71 25.71 -18.27
N LEU A 401 -11.48 24.40 -18.35
CA LEU A 401 -12.39 23.48 -19.03
C LEU A 401 -13.57 23.09 -18.12
N PHE A 402 -14.69 22.72 -18.73
CA PHE A 402 -15.88 22.20 -18.01
C PHE A 402 -15.55 20.78 -17.53
N HIS A 403 -15.61 20.51 -16.23
CA HIS A 403 -15.02 19.36 -15.51
C HIS A 403 -13.50 19.46 -15.29
N SER A 404 -13.01 20.54 -14.69
CA SER A 404 -11.64 20.52 -14.16
C SER A 404 -11.53 19.54 -12.99
N TYR A 405 -10.42 18.81 -12.90
CA TYR A 405 -10.10 17.91 -11.79
C TYR A 405 -9.29 18.65 -10.72
N GLU A 406 -9.49 19.96 -10.61
CA GLU A 406 -8.66 20.89 -9.84
C GLU A 406 -8.57 20.49 -8.36
N THR A 407 -9.70 20.21 -7.71
CA THR A 407 -9.72 19.79 -6.30
C THR A 407 -9.00 18.46 -6.12
N TYR A 408 -9.22 17.52 -7.03
CA TYR A 408 -8.64 16.18 -7.00
C TYR A 408 -7.10 16.25 -7.13
N TYR A 409 -6.60 16.93 -8.16
CA TYR A 409 -5.17 17.10 -8.39
C TYR A 409 -4.50 17.93 -7.31
N THR A 410 -5.18 18.98 -6.82
CA THR A 410 -4.67 19.80 -5.73
C THR A 410 -4.47 18.96 -4.47
N SER A 411 -5.42 18.09 -4.14
CA SER A 411 -5.33 17.21 -2.97
C SER A 411 -4.15 16.25 -3.05
N ILE A 412 -4.00 15.53 -4.17
CA ILE A 412 -2.89 14.56 -4.34
C ILE A 412 -1.54 15.30 -4.41
N SER A 413 -1.50 16.48 -5.03
CA SER A 413 -0.29 17.32 -5.06
C SER A 413 0.11 17.79 -3.66
N ALA A 414 -0.85 18.14 -2.80
CA ALA A 414 -0.57 18.47 -1.40
C ALA A 414 0.02 17.29 -0.63
N MET A 415 -0.43 16.06 -0.88
CA MET A 415 0.16 14.86 -0.28
C MET A 415 1.63 14.70 -0.65
N ALA A 416 1.98 14.85 -1.94
CA ALA A 416 3.37 14.81 -2.39
C ALA A 416 4.21 15.95 -1.78
N ILE A 417 3.68 17.18 -1.76
CA ILE A 417 4.40 18.32 -1.15
C ILE A 417 4.67 18.08 0.33
N ALA A 418 3.69 17.57 1.08
CA ALA A 418 3.84 17.24 2.50
C ALA A 418 4.84 16.10 2.73
N ALA A 419 4.75 15.02 1.93
CA ALA A 419 5.62 13.87 2.04
C ALA A 419 7.11 14.18 1.80
N LEU A 420 7.47 15.36 1.31
CA LEU A 420 8.86 15.81 1.31
C LEU A 420 9.50 15.85 2.72
N GLY A 421 8.69 16.03 3.77
CA GLY A 421 9.11 16.08 5.17
C GLY A 421 9.72 17.43 5.58
N ASN A 422 10.77 17.86 4.90
CA ASN A 422 11.39 19.18 5.11
C ASN A 422 10.82 20.21 4.15
N LEU A 423 9.90 21.05 4.64
CA LEU A 423 9.19 22.02 3.82
C LEU A 423 9.89 23.39 3.69
N ASP A 424 11.09 23.54 4.25
CA ASP A 424 11.89 24.78 4.13
C ASP A 424 12.55 24.94 2.75
N TYR A 425 12.57 23.87 1.94
CA TYR A 425 13.09 23.94 0.57
C TYR A 425 12.31 24.98 -0.24
N THR A 426 13.02 25.65 -1.15
CA THR A 426 12.44 26.69 -2.00
C THR A 426 12.28 26.19 -3.43
N TYR A 427 11.10 26.35 -4.00
CA TYR A 427 10.85 25.98 -5.39
C TYR A 427 11.59 26.93 -6.34
N THR A 428 12.47 26.36 -7.17
CA THR A 428 13.34 27.15 -8.06
C THR A 428 13.47 26.61 -9.49
N ALA A 429 12.75 25.53 -9.84
CA ALA A 429 12.90 24.87 -11.12
C ALA A 429 12.35 25.69 -12.31
N ASN A 430 11.24 26.42 -12.10
CA ASN A 430 10.63 27.22 -13.15
C ASN A 430 10.44 28.68 -12.74
N ALA A 431 11.35 29.56 -13.20
CA ALA A 431 11.29 31.01 -12.93
C ALA A 431 10.07 31.74 -13.51
N SER A 432 9.26 31.08 -14.35
CA SER A 432 7.99 31.61 -14.88
C SER A 432 6.77 31.15 -14.08
N SER A 433 6.92 30.15 -13.21
CA SER A 433 5.84 29.70 -12.32
C SER A 433 5.52 30.79 -11.31
N PRO A 434 4.24 31.00 -10.97
CA PRO A 434 3.86 31.91 -9.89
C PRO A 434 4.39 31.46 -8.52
N LEU A 435 4.76 30.18 -8.38
CA LEU A 435 5.30 29.60 -7.14
C LEU A 435 6.82 29.80 -6.99
N TYR A 436 7.50 30.34 -8.00
CA TYR A 436 8.96 30.49 -7.97
C TYR A 436 9.42 31.33 -6.78
N GLY A 437 10.32 30.77 -5.97
CA GLY A 437 10.87 31.42 -4.79
C GLY A 437 10.02 31.26 -3.53
N MET A 438 8.86 30.59 -3.58
CA MET A 438 8.12 30.16 -2.39
C MET A 438 8.78 28.92 -1.78
N ASN A 439 8.72 28.79 -0.46
CA ASN A 439 9.06 27.53 0.19
C ASN A 439 7.87 26.55 0.10
N TYR A 440 8.13 25.26 0.30
CA TYR A 440 7.11 24.23 0.17
C TYR A 440 6.06 24.34 1.28
N HIS A 441 6.45 24.85 2.46
CA HIS A 441 5.54 25.09 3.58
C HIS A 441 4.46 26.12 3.21
N ASP A 442 4.87 27.26 2.66
CA ASP A 442 3.98 28.34 2.22
C ASP A 442 3.10 27.85 1.07
N ILE A 443 3.65 27.06 0.14
CA ILE A 443 2.85 26.46 -0.93
C ILE A 443 1.75 25.58 -0.33
N LEU A 444 2.11 24.66 0.58
CA LEU A 444 1.14 23.76 1.22
C LEU A 444 0.10 24.50 2.06
N ALA A 445 0.49 25.56 2.78
CA ALA A 445 -0.43 26.39 3.56
C ALA A 445 -1.49 27.05 2.67
N ASN A 446 -1.10 27.63 1.53
CA ASN A 446 -2.06 28.22 0.60
C ASN A 446 -2.90 27.17 -0.16
N VAL A 447 -2.42 25.92 -0.26
CA VAL A 447 -3.25 24.81 -0.76
C VAL A 447 -4.34 24.46 0.25
N VAL A 448 -4.02 24.41 1.56
CA VAL A 448 -5.02 24.21 2.61
C VAL A 448 -6.09 25.31 2.56
N ASP A 449 -5.69 26.56 2.33
CA ASP A 449 -6.62 27.68 2.19
C ASP A 449 -7.56 27.50 0.99
N PHE A 450 -7.02 27.09 -0.16
CA PHE A 450 -7.82 26.80 -1.35
C PHE A 450 -8.79 25.65 -1.11
N LEU A 451 -8.34 24.56 -0.47
CA LEU A 451 -9.19 23.40 -0.18
C LEU A 451 -10.29 23.75 0.82
N ALA A 452 -9.99 24.53 1.86
CA ALA A 452 -10.99 25.03 2.80
C ALA A 452 -12.04 25.87 2.08
N TRP A 453 -11.61 26.92 1.37
CA TRP A 453 -12.50 27.82 0.65
C TRP A 453 -13.31 27.12 -0.45
N GLY A 454 -12.75 26.08 -1.08
CA GLY A 454 -13.41 25.30 -2.13
C GLY A 454 -14.43 24.27 -1.64
N GLN A 455 -14.66 24.15 -0.32
CA GLN A 455 -15.65 23.23 0.26
C GLN A 455 -17.08 23.67 -0.07
N SER A 456 -17.94 22.72 -0.44
CA SER A 456 -19.33 23.01 -0.78
C SER A 456 -20.12 23.54 0.42
N ASP A 457 -20.86 24.63 0.25
CA ASP A 457 -21.66 25.30 1.29
C ASP A 457 -23.19 25.15 1.11
N TYR A 458 -23.62 24.55 -0.01
CA TYR A 458 -25.01 24.57 -0.43
C TYR A 458 -25.69 23.19 -0.56
N SER A 459 -26.94 23.13 -0.08
CA SER A 459 -27.87 21.98 -0.22
C SER A 459 -27.28 20.63 0.22
N TRP A 460 -27.55 19.56 -0.54
CA TRP A 460 -27.15 18.19 -0.24
C TRP A 460 -25.65 17.92 -0.45
N ALA A 461 -24.95 18.78 -1.20
CA ALA A 461 -23.51 18.69 -1.40
C ALA A 461 -22.71 19.30 -0.24
N ARG A 462 -23.36 20.05 0.65
CA ARG A 462 -22.72 20.82 1.71
C ARG A 462 -21.81 19.97 2.59
N GLY A 463 -20.60 20.48 2.84
CA GLY A 463 -19.57 19.86 3.66
C GLY A 463 -18.62 18.93 2.92
N GLY A 464 -18.98 18.49 1.72
CA GLY A 464 -18.10 17.70 0.85
C GLY A 464 -17.37 18.57 -0.17
N TRP A 465 -16.65 17.91 -1.08
CA TRP A 465 -15.94 18.53 -2.19
C TRP A 465 -16.34 17.94 -3.53
N ASN A 466 -16.26 18.77 -4.57
CA ASN A 466 -16.45 18.40 -5.97
C ASN A 466 -15.09 18.35 -6.70
N TYR A 467 -15.10 17.91 -7.95
CA TYR A 467 -13.93 17.97 -8.82
C TYR A 467 -13.42 19.41 -9.06
N GLU A 468 -14.36 20.36 -9.16
CA GLU A 468 -14.08 21.79 -9.25
C GLU A 468 -14.23 22.45 -7.87
N ARG A 469 -13.58 23.61 -7.68
CA ARG A 469 -13.79 24.43 -6.48
C ARG A 469 -15.22 24.94 -6.37
N MET A 470 -15.81 24.87 -5.18
CA MET A 470 -17.18 25.29 -4.91
C MET A 470 -17.18 26.65 -4.19
N ASP A 471 -16.91 27.73 -4.93
CA ASP A 471 -16.97 29.12 -4.44
C ASP A 471 -18.41 29.62 -4.41
N ASN A 472 -19.18 29.24 -3.38
CA ASN A 472 -20.58 29.67 -3.23
C ASN A 472 -21.49 29.32 -4.43
N ASP A 473 -21.07 28.34 -5.24
CA ASP A 473 -21.73 28.04 -6.51
C ASP A 473 -23.01 27.23 -6.25
N SER A 474 -24.15 27.92 -6.34
CA SER A 474 -25.48 27.31 -6.25
C SER A 474 -26.00 26.76 -7.57
N ASP A 475 -25.33 27.04 -8.69
CA ASP A 475 -25.77 26.65 -10.04
C ASP A 475 -25.28 25.24 -10.41
N TYR A 476 -24.17 24.77 -9.83
CA TYR A 476 -23.63 23.41 -9.99
C TYR A 476 -23.38 22.72 -8.64
N ILE A 477 -24.47 22.23 -8.02
CA ILE A 477 -24.43 21.63 -6.68
C ILE A 477 -24.05 20.15 -6.79
N ARG A 478 -22.82 19.81 -6.43
CA ARG A 478 -22.37 18.43 -6.25
C ARG A 478 -21.18 18.38 -5.30
N SER A 479 -21.17 17.35 -4.47
CA SER A 479 -19.96 16.84 -3.80
C SER A 479 -19.93 15.34 -3.99
N ASP A 480 -18.76 14.73 -3.89
CA ASP A 480 -18.65 13.27 -3.96
C ASP A 480 -17.56 12.70 -3.05
N GLU A 481 -17.72 11.40 -2.78
CA GLU A 481 -16.91 10.70 -1.79
C GLU A 481 -15.52 10.30 -2.29
N SER A 482 -15.23 10.45 -3.59
CA SER A 482 -13.86 10.35 -4.08
C SER A 482 -13.10 11.62 -3.70
N ASN A 483 -13.60 12.79 -4.14
CA ASN A 483 -12.97 14.08 -3.87
C ASN A 483 -12.85 14.36 -2.36
N THR A 484 -13.94 14.17 -1.62
CA THR A 484 -13.95 14.41 -0.16
C THR A 484 -12.94 13.52 0.58
N GLY A 485 -12.77 12.27 0.13
CA GLY A 485 -11.79 11.33 0.71
C GLY A 485 -10.33 11.64 0.37
N TRP A 486 -10.05 12.33 -0.74
CA TRP A 486 -8.69 12.80 -1.08
C TRP A 486 -8.36 14.13 -0.40
N VAL A 487 -9.32 15.06 -0.35
CA VAL A 487 -9.13 16.36 0.31
C VAL A 487 -8.82 16.16 1.80
N THR A 488 -9.61 15.34 2.49
CA THR A 488 -9.41 15.09 3.92
C THR A 488 -8.10 14.36 4.24
N LEU A 489 -7.59 13.57 3.29
CA LEU A 489 -6.26 12.97 3.40
C LEU A 489 -5.15 14.02 3.23
N ALA A 490 -5.29 14.93 2.25
CA ALA A 490 -4.37 16.04 2.05
C ALA A 490 -4.32 17.00 3.25
N LEU A 491 -5.48 17.30 3.84
CA LEU A 491 -5.58 18.11 5.07
C LEU A 491 -4.89 17.42 6.26
N ALA A 492 -5.04 16.11 6.40
CA ALA A 492 -4.33 15.35 7.45
C ALA A 492 -2.80 15.43 7.30
N HIS A 493 -2.28 15.27 6.08
CA HIS A 493 -0.86 15.47 5.80
C HIS A 493 -0.37 16.88 6.14
N ALA A 494 -1.15 17.92 5.82
CA ALA A 494 -0.78 19.28 6.16
C ALA A 494 -0.69 19.50 7.69
N GLU A 495 -1.59 18.90 8.46
CA GLU A 495 -1.59 18.99 9.93
C GLU A 495 -0.35 18.36 10.58
N GLU A 496 0.26 17.33 9.98
CA GLU A 496 1.54 16.75 10.44
C GLU A 496 2.69 17.78 10.41
N HIS A 497 2.58 18.79 9.54
CA HIS A 497 3.51 19.90 9.43
C HIS A 497 3.11 21.14 10.23
N GLY A 498 2.07 21.04 11.07
CA GLY A 498 1.56 22.16 11.86
C GLY A 498 0.76 23.19 11.05
N ILE A 499 0.41 22.87 9.80
CA ILE A 499 -0.49 23.69 8.97
C ILE A 499 -1.91 23.25 9.31
N LEU A 500 -2.59 24.03 10.14
CA LEU A 500 -3.85 23.63 10.74
C LEU A 500 -5.04 23.86 9.81
N THR A 501 -5.93 22.87 9.74
CA THR A 501 -7.23 23.03 9.08
C THR A 501 -8.14 23.92 9.95
N PRO A 502 -8.88 24.90 9.37
CA PRO A 502 -9.90 25.64 10.12
C PRO A 502 -10.93 24.71 10.78
N GLY A 503 -11.36 25.04 12.00
CA GLY A 503 -12.36 24.23 12.73
C GLY A 503 -13.69 24.12 11.99
N TRP A 504 -14.12 25.21 11.34
CA TRP A 504 -15.35 25.22 10.56
C TRP A 504 -15.37 24.22 9.40
N VAL A 505 -14.22 23.88 8.79
CA VAL A 505 -14.15 22.86 7.72
C VAL A 505 -14.58 21.50 8.26
N ARG A 506 -14.18 21.18 9.50
CA ARG A 506 -14.60 19.96 10.21
C ARG A 506 -16.09 20.01 10.55
N SER A 507 -16.57 21.17 11.01
CA SER A 507 -18.00 21.39 11.28
C SER A 507 -18.88 21.19 10.04
N GLU A 508 -18.40 21.57 8.86
CA GLU A 508 -19.09 21.36 7.60
C GLU A 508 -18.96 19.90 7.12
N LEU A 509 -17.76 19.30 7.19
CA LEU A 509 -17.54 17.89 6.85
C LEU A 509 -18.41 16.94 7.68
N GLU A 510 -18.64 17.24 8.97
CA GLU A 510 -19.54 16.49 9.85
C GLU A 510 -20.95 16.34 9.24
N ARG A 511 -21.43 17.34 8.48
CA ARG A 511 -22.71 17.29 7.77
C ARG A 511 -22.66 16.32 6.59
N TRP A 512 -21.57 16.36 5.83
CA TRP A 512 -21.35 15.51 4.67
C TRP A 512 -21.30 14.03 5.06
N VAL A 513 -20.43 13.66 5.99
CA VAL A 513 -20.26 12.27 6.41
C VAL A 513 -21.54 11.69 7.00
N THR A 514 -22.34 12.52 7.68
CA THR A 514 -23.65 12.13 8.22
C THR A 514 -24.67 11.91 7.09
N TYR A 515 -24.59 12.70 6.01
CA TYR A 515 -25.50 12.60 4.88
C TYR A 515 -25.21 11.39 3.99
N ILE A 516 -23.94 11.06 3.76
CA ILE A 516 -23.54 9.99 2.83
C ILE A 516 -23.44 8.60 3.47
N GLN A 517 -23.39 8.50 4.80
CA GLN A 517 -23.40 7.20 5.47
C GLN A 517 -24.79 6.58 5.39
N GLU A 518 -24.86 5.32 4.95
CA GLU A 518 -26.10 4.56 4.93
C GLU A 518 -26.67 4.40 6.35
N PRO A 519 -27.91 4.86 6.59
CA PRO A 519 -28.51 4.80 7.92
C PRO A 519 -28.78 3.35 8.34
N SER A 520 -28.65 3.08 9.64
CA SER A 520 -29.07 1.78 10.18
C SER A 520 -30.59 1.62 10.08
N THR A 521 -31.05 0.58 9.39
CA THR A 521 -32.51 0.30 9.26
C THR A 521 -33.08 -0.52 10.42
N GLY A 522 -32.27 -0.81 11.45
CA GLY A 522 -32.68 -1.61 12.61
C GLY A 522 -32.65 -3.13 12.40
N GLU A 523 -32.35 -3.61 11.19
CA GLU A 523 -32.15 -5.04 10.88
C GLU A 523 -30.65 -5.45 10.85
N GLY A 524 -29.74 -4.62 11.37
CA GLY A 524 -28.30 -4.88 11.30
C GLY A 524 -27.69 -4.61 9.91
N THR A 525 -28.42 -3.90 9.04
CA THR A 525 -27.97 -3.41 7.74
C THR A 525 -27.77 -1.89 7.81
N GLY A 526 -26.71 -1.38 7.17
CA GLY A 526 -26.29 0.03 7.23
C GLY A 526 -24.78 0.22 7.33
N GLY A 527 -24.32 1.47 7.26
CA GLY A 527 -22.93 1.88 7.55
C GLY A 527 -22.00 2.04 6.35
N GLY A 528 -22.40 1.58 5.16
CA GLY A 528 -21.63 1.83 3.93
C GLY A 528 -21.75 3.28 3.47
N ALA A 529 -20.83 3.75 2.63
CA ALA A 529 -20.85 5.11 2.11
C ALA A 529 -21.41 5.19 0.68
N TYR A 530 -22.37 6.10 0.45
CA TYR A 530 -22.85 6.48 -0.89
C TYR A 530 -21.82 7.34 -1.62
N TYR A 531 -21.98 7.53 -2.94
CA TYR A 531 -21.03 8.34 -3.72
C TYR A 531 -21.37 9.83 -3.60
N THR A 532 -22.64 10.17 -3.82
CA THR A 532 -23.14 11.55 -3.67
C THR A 532 -24.38 11.64 -2.77
N GLY A 533 -24.95 10.51 -2.37
CA GLY A 533 -26.13 10.41 -1.51
C GLY A 533 -27.01 9.21 -1.87
N VAL A 534 -28.02 8.91 -1.05
CA VAL A 534 -28.87 7.70 -1.18
C VAL A 534 -29.58 7.56 -2.54
N ASP A 535 -29.88 8.68 -3.21
CA ASP A 535 -30.61 8.71 -4.47
C ASP A 535 -29.69 8.67 -5.72
N ASP A 536 -28.38 8.46 -5.54
CA ASP A 536 -27.39 8.48 -6.63
C ASP A 536 -27.47 7.27 -7.58
N GLY A 537 -28.17 6.21 -7.19
CA GLY A 537 -28.34 4.98 -7.96
C GLY A 537 -27.08 4.10 -8.03
N MET A 538 -25.99 4.47 -7.36
CA MET A 538 -24.72 3.74 -7.30
C MET A 538 -24.61 2.84 -6.05
N GLY A 539 -25.51 3.00 -5.08
CA GLY A 539 -25.51 2.23 -3.84
C GLY A 539 -24.29 2.54 -2.96
N VAL A 540 -24.02 1.70 -1.97
CA VAL A 540 -22.82 1.79 -1.11
C VAL A 540 -21.73 0.82 -1.59
N ASN A 541 -20.45 1.11 -1.36
CA ASN A 541 -19.37 0.13 -1.60
C ASN A 541 -18.19 0.24 -0.61
N ALA A 542 -17.32 -0.78 -0.63
CA ALA A 542 -16.16 -0.86 0.26
C ALA A 542 -15.15 0.28 0.06
N LEU A 543 -14.85 0.68 -1.19
CA LEU A 543 -13.92 1.78 -1.49
C LEU A 543 -14.32 3.08 -0.80
N ARG A 544 -15.57 3.50 -1.01
CA ARG A 544 -16.13 4.74 -0.44
C ARG A 544 -16.21 4.65 1.08
N THR A 545 -16.51 3.46 1.61
CA THR A 545 -16.57 3.24 3.06
C THR A 545 -15.19 3.34 3.70
N GLY A 546 -14.12 2.94 3.00
CA GLY A 546 -12.74 3.19 3.44
C GLY A 546 -12.41 4.68 3.55
N ASN A 547 -12.81 5.48 2.56
CA ASN A 547 -12.70 6.95 2.63
C ASN A 547 -13.47 7.52 3.83
N LEU A 548 -14.72 7.09 4.03
CA LEU A 548 -15.56 7.54 5.14
C LEU A 548 -14.93 7.26 6.51
N LEU A 549 -14.28 6.10 6.69
CA LEU A 549 -13.58 5.78 7.93
C LEU A 549 -12.41 6.74 8.20
N GLN A 550 -11.61 7.05 7.18
CA GLN A 550 -10.53 8.03 7.33
C GLN A 550 -11.07 9.43 7.67
N GLN A 551 -12.22 9.82 7.10
CA GLN A 551 -12.89 11.09 7.42
C GLN A 551 -13.42 11.13 8.86
N PHE A 552 -13.96 10.02 9.37
CA PHE A 552 -14.35 9.90 10.78
C PHE A 552 -13.13 10.07 11.71
N ALA A 553 -12.02 9.40 11.41
CA ALA A 553 -10.78 9.57 12.17
C ALA A 553 -10.27 11.01 12.10
N PHE A 554 -10.37 11.66 10.93
CA PHE A 554 -10.04 13.07 10.78
C PHE A 554 -10.91 13.92 11.70
N LEU A 555 -12.23 13.70 11.75
CA LEU A 555 -13.18 14.41 12.62
C LEU A 555 -12.96 14.15 14.13
N GLY A 556 -12.05 13.26 14.52
CA GLY A 556 -11.75 12.95 15.91
C GLY A 556 -12.55 11.77 16.48
N ASP A 557 -13.29 11.03 15.66
CA ASP A 557 -13.93 9.80 16.12
C ASP A 557 -12.93 8.79 16.65
N THR A 558 -13.44 7.85 17.44
CA THR A 558 -12.67 6.70 17.92
C THR A 558 -13.23 5.42 17.32
N ALA A 559 -12.46 4.33 17.38
CA ALA A 559 -12.91 3.02 16.92
C ALA A 559 -14.26 2.60 17.53
N ILE A 560 -14.59 3.04 18.75
CA ILE A 560 -15.84 2.68 19.44
C ILE A 560 -17.03 3.61 19.11
N THR A 561 -16.83 4.69 18.35
CA THR A 561 -17.94 5.57 17.96
C THR A 561 -18.98 4.76 17.19
N PRO A 562 -20.28 4.86 17.49
CA PRO A 562 -21.31 4.06 16.83
C PRO A 562 -21.31 4.12 15.30
N ARG A 563 -21.03 5.27 14.70
CA ARG A 563 -20.95 5.41 13.23
C ARG A 563 -19.73 4.71 12.63
N VAL A 564 -18.61 4.67 13.34
CA VAL A 564 -17.42 3.92 12.94
C VAL A 564 -17.72 2.42 13.00
N GLN A 565 -18.32 1.95 14.09
CA GLN A 565 -18.72 0.54 14.24
C GLN A 565 -19.67 0.07 13.12
N LEU A 566 -20.64 0.91 12.72
CA LEU A 566 -21.52 0.60 11.59
C LEU A 566 -20.76 0.43 10.27
N SER A 567 -19.76 1.28 10.00
CA SER A 567 -18.94 1.16 8.79
C SER A 567 -17.99 -0.04 8.82
N LEU A 568 -17.43 -0.38 9.99
CA LEU A 568 -16.65 -1.62 10.18
C LEU A 568 -17.52 -2.86 9.96
N ASP A 569 -18.73 -2.89 10.53
CA ASP A 569 -19.69 -3.96 10.31
C ASP A 569 -20.09 -4.07 8.83
N TYR A 570 -20.19 -2.95 8.11
CA TYR A 570 -20.42 -2.94 6.67
C TYR A 570 -19.28 -3.61 5.92
N LEU A 571 -18.03 -3.21 6.16
CA LEU A 571 -16.85 -3.79 5.50
C LEU A 571 -16.76 -5.30 5.76
N SER A 572 -17.01 -5.74 7.00
CA SER A 572 -17.04 -7.17 7.33
C SER A 572 -18.08 -7.97 6.55
N ARG A 573 -19.25 -7.38 6.26
CA ARG A 573 -20.30 -8.06 5.47
C ARG A 573 -19.91 -8.19 4.01
N VAL A 574 -19.35 -7.15 3.42
CA VAL A 574 -19.02 -7.12 1.98
C VAL A 574 -17.62 -7.64 1.67
N TRP A 575 -16.84 -8.03 2.67
CA TRP A 575 -15.43 -8.43 2.51
C TRP A 575 -15.20 -9.50 1.44
N ASN A 576 -16.16 -10.43 1.30
CA ASN A 576 -16.15 -11.52 0.31
C ASN A 576 -17.45 -11.57 -0.53
N ASP A 577 -18.28 -10.52 -0.49
CA ASP A 577 -19.58 -10.52 -1.19
C ASP A 577 -19.45 -9.97 -2.60
N TRP A 578 -19.90 -10.77 -3.57
CA TRP A 578 -19.90 -10.44 -5.00
C TRP A 578 -21.26 -10.66 -5.68
N GLU A 579 -22.25 -11.26 -5.00
CA GLU A 579 -23.43 -11.83 -5.67
C GLU A 579 -24.44 -10.78 -6.21
N THR A 580 -24.24 -9.48 -5.95
CA THR A 580 -25.20 -8.42 -6.31
C THR A 580 -24.70 -7.35 -7.29
N ALA A 581 -23.43 -7.34 -7.65
CA ALA A 581 -22.86 -6.34 -8.57
C ALA A 581 -23.14 -6.70 -10.04
N GLY A 582 -24.24 -6.18 -10.58
CA GLY A 582 -24.45 -6.15 -12.04
C GLY A 582 -23.34 -5.35 -12.74
N PRO A 583 -23.20 -5.45 -14.09
CA PRO A 583 -22.09 -4.86 -14.84
C PRO A 583 -22.01 -3.32 -14.81
N GLU A 584 -22.94 -2.64 -14.13
CA GLU A 584 -22.95 -1.19 -13.92
C GLU A 584 -22.84 -0.78 -12.43
N VAL A 585 -22.86 -1.75 -11.49
CA VAL A 585 -22.77 -1.48 -10.04
C VAL A 585 -21.34 -1.83 -9.60
N MET A 586 -20.48 -0.82 -9.54
CA MET A 586 -19.06 -0.95 -9.20
C MET A 586 -18.86 -1.68 -7.86
N LEU A 587 -18.52 -2.98 -7.97
CA LEU A 587 -17.83 -3.86 -7.01
C LEU A 587 -18.12 -3.56 -5.53
N GLU A 588 -19.00 -4.35 -4.92
CA GLU A 588 -19.39 -4.18 -3.50
C GLU A 588 -18.21 -4.41 -2.53
N GLY A 589 -17.15 -5.12 -2.95
CA GLY A 589 -15.94 -5.44 -2.17
C GLY A 589 -14.61 -5.10 -2.87
N TRP A 590 -13.50 -5.62 -2.30
CA TRP A 590 -12.12 -5.36 -2.76
C TRP A 590 -11.51 -6.49 -3.60
N TYR A 591 -12.03 -7.72 -3.48
CA TYR A 591 -11.48 -8.93 -4.11
C TYR A 591 -12.56 -9.80 -4.74
N TYR A 592 -12.25 -10.35 -5.92
CA TYR A 592 -13.17 -11.21 -6.68
C TYR A 592 -12.64 -12.65 -6.80
N GLY A 593 -12.15 -13.22 -5.70
CA GLY A 593 -11.81 -14.65 -5.62
C GLY A 593 -10.78 -15.13 -6.65
N GLY A 594 -9.91 -14.23 -7.14
CA GLY A 594 -8.87 -14.52 -8.14
C GLY A 594 -9.34 -14.57 -9.60
N TYR A 595 -10.61 -14.26 -9.90
CA TYR A 595 -11.12 -14.20 -11.27
C TYR A 595 -10.74 -12.90 -11.99
N THR A 596 -10.54 -11.82 -11.24
CA THR A 596 -9.97 -10.55 -11.70
C THR A 596 -8.90 -10.11 -10.72
N PRO A 597 -7.97 -9.23 -11.14
CA PRO A 597 -7.09 -8.56 -10.19
C PRO A 597 -7.88 -7.92 -9.05
N SER A 598 -7.25 -7.83 -7.87
CA SER A 598 -7.79 -7.12 -6.73
C SER A 598 -8.04 -5.66 -7.09
N PHE A 599 -9.04 -5.06 -6.46
CA PHE A 599 -9.34 -3.65 -6.69
C PHE A 599 -8.41 -2.77 -5.84
N TYR A 600 -7.22 -2.49 -6.37
CA TYR A 600 -6.12 -1.84 -5.62
C TYR A 600 -6.49 -0.47 -5.03
N HIS A 601 -7.31 0.32 -5.72
CA HIS A 601 -7.79 1.57 -5.14
C HIS A 601 -8.65 1.31 -3.89
N ALA A 602 -9.53 0.29 -3.92
CA ALA A 602 -10.32 -0.08 -2.74
C ALA A 602 -9.44 -0.63 -1.61
N THR A 603 -8.41 -1.40 -1.91
CA THR A 603 -7.49 -1.88 -0.85
C THR A 603 -6.78 -0.71 -0.19
N TYR A 604 -6.34 0.28 -0.97
CA TYR A 604 -5.71 1.49 -0.44
C TYR A 604 -6.70 2.32 0.42
N THR A 605 -7.92 2.57 -0.05
CA THR A 605 -8.88 3.38 0.73
C THR A 605 -9.38 2.67 1.98
N ILE A 606 -9.54 1.35 1.95
CA ILE A 606 -9.89 0.56 3.14
C ILE A 606 -8.73 0.57 4.12
N MET A 607 -7.51 0.28 3.66
CA MET A 607 -6.30 0.28 4.48
C MET A 607 -6.17 1.60 5.23
N LYS A 608 -6.29 2.75 4.54
CA LYS A 608 -6.18 4.04 5.22
C LYS A 608 -7.25 4.29 6.26
N GLY A 609 -8.48 3.84 6.01
CA GLY A 609 -9.57 3.95 6.98
C GLY A 609 -9.31 3.11 8.24
N LEU A 610 -8.70 1.93 8.10
CA LEU A 610 -8.43 1.03 9.22
C LEU A 610 -7.17 1.42 10.00
N GLU A 611 -6.10 1.81 9.31
CA GLU A 611 -4.86 2.29 9.93
C GLU A 611 -5.07 3.63 10.66
N ALA A 612 -5.96 4.51 10.18
CA ALA A 612 -6.32 5.74 10.91
C ALA A 612 -6.96 5.48 12.30
N PHE A 613 -7.46 4.27 12.55
CA PHE A 613 -7.93 3.83 13.87
C PHE A 613 -7.00 2.81 14.55
N GLY A 614 -5.86 2.46 13.94
CA GLY A 614 -4.93 1.44 14.44
C GLY A 614 -5.55 0.04 14.53
N LEU A 615 -6.48 -0.29 13.64
CA LEU A 615 -7.22 -1.56 13.67
C LEU A 615 -6.47 -2.65 12.92
N ALA A 616 -6.05 -3.71 13.62
CA ALA A 616 -5.43 -4.89 12.99
C ALA A 616 -6.44 -5.87 12.39
N GLU A 617 -7.69 -5.85 12.85
CA GLU A 617 -8.74 -6.79 12.42
C GLU A 617 -10.08 -6.07 12.26
N LEU A 618 -10.90 -6.56 11.33
CA LEU A 618 -12.32 -6.19 11.22
C LEU A 618 -13.20 -7.12 12.09
N PRO A 619 -14.44 -6.71 12.43
CA PRO A 619 -15.42 -7.60 13.04
C PRO A 619 -15.56 -8.92 12.27
N GLY A 620 -15.62 -10.06 12.99
CA GLY A 620 -15.67 -11.38 12.34
C GLY A 620 -14.32 -12.08 12.19
N PRO A 621 -13.43 -11.91 13.19
CA PRO A 621 -11.97 -11.70 13.06
C PRO A 621 -11.41 -11.87 11.64
N ILE A 622 -11.48 -10.81 10.84
CA ILE A 622 -10.87 -10.75 9.51
C ILE A 622 -9.53 -10.01 9.65
N ASP A 623 -8.43 -10.70 9.36
CA ASP A 623 -7.09 -10.11 9.24
C ASP A 623 -6.97 -9.47 7.86
N TRP A 624 -7.42 -8.22 7.77
CA TRP A 624 -7.53 -7.53 6.50
C TRP A 624 -6.18 -7.35 5.80
N TYR A 625 -5.09 -7.17 6.57
CA TYR A 625 -3.78 -6.97 5.99
C TYR A 625 -3.19 -8.28 5.49
N ALA A 626 -3.36 -9.39 6.21
CA ALA A 626 -2.95 -10.70 5.72
C ALA A 626 -3.68 -11.05 4.41
N ASP A 627 -4.98 -10.74 4.32
CA ASP A 627 -5.76 -10.94 3.10
C ASP A 627 -5.24 -10.08 1.94
N PHE A 628 -5.06 -8.77 2.15
CA PHE A 628 -4.52 -7.87 1.13
C PHE A 628 -3.12 -8.30 0.70
N ASN A 629 -2.20 -8.49 1.65
CA ASN A 629 -0.82 -8.88 1.37
C ASN A 629 -0.75 -10.21 0.59
N THR A 630 -1.56 -11.20 0.95
CA THR A 630 -1.62 -12.48 0.22
C THR A 630 -2.05 -12.28 -1.24
N ALA A 631 -3.10 -11.49 -1.48
CA ALA A 631 -3.60 -11.24 -2.82
C ALA A 631 -2.60 -10.42 -3.65
N LEU A 632 -2.09 -9.31 -3.10
CA LEU A 632 -1.18 -8.40 -3.81
C LEU A 632 0.15 -9.09 -4.17
N LEU A 633 0.71 -9.92 -3.29
CA LEU A 633 1.93 -10.68 -3.58
C LEU A 633 1.72 -11.74 -4.67
N ALA A 634 0.52 -12.33 -4.73
CA ALA A 634 0.18 -13.34 -5.73
C ALA A 634 -0.11 -12.72 -7.12
N GLU A 635 -0.52 -11.44 -7.16
CA GLU A 635 -0.91 -10.74 -8.38
C GLU A 635 0.22 -9.96 -9.05
N GLN A 636 1.31 -9.67 -8.33
CA GLN A 636 2.43 -8.90 -8.89
C GLN A 636 3.05 -9.58 -10.12
N ASN A 637 3.22 -8.81 -11.19
CA ASN A 637 3.83 -9.27 -12.43
C ASN A 637 5.34 -9.52 -12.25
N PRO A 638 5.97 -10.34 -13.12
CA PRO A 638 7.40 -10.59 -13.07
C PRO A 638 8.29 -9.35 -13.27
N ASP A 639 7.77 -8.28 -13.87
CA ASP A 639 8.48 -7.02 -14.07
C ASP A 639 8.39 -6.05 -12.87
N GLY A 640 7.71 -6.47 -11.79
CA GLY A 640 7.49 -5.68 -10.58
C GLY A 640 6.18 -4.91 -10.55
N SER A 641 5.48 -4.74 -11.68
CA SER A 641 4.21 -4.01 -11.74
C SER A 641 3.03 -4.82 -11.19
N TRP A 642 1.88 -4.16 -11.02
CA TRP A 642 0.60 -4.84 -10.81
C TRP A 642 -0.29 -4.76 -12.06
N PRO A 643 -1.12 -5.78 -12.32
CA PRO A 643 -2.10 -5.78 -13.39
C PRO A 643 -3.01 -4.54 -13.38
N LEU A 644 -3.67 -4.27 -14.50
CA LEU A 644 -4.64 -3.17 -14.55
C LEU A 644 -5.86 -3.48 -13.67
N SER A 645 -6.14 -2.59 -12.72
CA SER A 645 -7.36 -2.60 -11.91
C SER A 645 -8.33 -1.49 -12.34
N SER A 646 -9.51 -1.43 -11.73
CA SER A 646 -10.49 -0.37 -11.99
C SER A 646 -9.89 1.02 -11.72
N PHE A 647 -10.24 1.99 -12.59
CA PHE A 647 -9.79 3.39 -12.56
C PHE A 647 -8.33 3.66 -12.96
N ASP A 648 -7.57 2.64 -13.34
CA ASP A 648 -6.29 2.82 -14.02
C ASP A 648 -6.50 3.40 -15.44
N GLN A 649 -5.54 4.19 -15.93
CA GLN A 649 -5.58 4.81 -17.26
C GLN A 649 -5.08 3.89 -18.38
N GLY A 650 -4.68 2.67 -18.04
CA GLY A 650 -4.21 1.64 -18.97
C GLY A 650 -2.70 1.55 -19.09
N ASP A 651 -1.95 2.34 -18.31
CA ASP A 651 -0.50 2.29 -18.23
C ASP A 651 0.01 1.54 -16.98
N GLY A 652 -0.87 1.19 -16.03
CA GLY A 652 -0.54 0.41 -14.84
C GLY A 652 0.14 1.20 -13.73
N VAL A 653 0.35 2.52 -13.89
CA VAL A 653 1.00 3.36 -12.88
C VAL A 653 0.14 3.40 -11.62
N LEU A 654 -1.14 3.76 -11.74
CA LEU A 654 -2.03 3.89 -10.59
C LEU A 654 -2.22 2.55 -9.86
N SER A 655 -2.43 1.46 -10.61
CA SER A 655 -2.57 0.11 -10.05
C SER A 655 -1.34 -0.29 -9.24
N THR A 656 -0.14 -0.05 -9.78
CA THR A 656 1.12 -0.36 -9.09
C THR A 656 1.30 0.52 -7.84
N VAL A 657 1.04 1.82 -7.94
CA VAL A 657 1.19 2.73 -6.80
C VAL A 657 0.22 2.39 -5.67
N TRP A 658 -1.05 2.10 -5.95
CA TRP A 658 -2.01 1.70 -4.91
C TRP A 658 -1.65 0.37 -4.25
N ALA A 659 -1.13 -0.59 -5.01
CA ALA A 659 -0.66 -1.86 -4.46
C ALA A 659 0.54 -1.65 -3.52
N LEU A 660 1.54 -0.85 -3.93
CA LEU A 660 2.69 -0.49 -3.11
C LEU A 660 2.27 0.19 -1.81
N LEU A 661 1.49 1.27 -1.91
CA LEU A 661 0.98 2.00 -0.75
C LEU A 661 0.20 1.09 0.22
N THR A 662 -0.56 0.13 -0.30
CA THR A 662 -1.29 -0.85 0.52
C THR A 662 -0.34 -1.80 1.24
N LEU A 663 0.69 -2.31 0.55
CA LEU A 663 1.66 -3.26 1.12
C LEU A 663 2.49 -2.64 2.25
N GLU A 664 2.83 -1.37 2.12
CA GLU A 664 3.63 -0.65 3.12
C GLU A 664 2.79 0.02 4.23
N LYS A 665 1.46 0.04 4.06
CA LYS A 665 0.48 0.68 4.97
C LYS A 665 0.68 2.20 5.08
N ASP A 666 1.01 2.83 3.96
CA ASP A 666 1.43 4.22 3.90
C ASP A 666 0.26 5.20 4.04
N ILE A 667 0.13 5.82 5.21
CA ILE A 667 -0.83 6.90 5.48
C ILE A 667 -0.28 7.93 6.47
N PRO A 668 -0.76 9.19 6.44
CA PRO A 668 -0.57 10.11 7.54
C PRO A 668 -1.41 9.69 8.73
N LEU A 669 -0.92 9.94 9.94
CA LEU A 669 -1.75 9.84 11.13
C LEU A 669 -2.63 11.09 11.24
N THR A 670 -3.92 10.91 11.52
CA THR A 670 -4.78 12.07 11.76
C THR A 670 -4.38 12.76 13.06
N ARG A 671 -4.52 14.09 13.08
CA ARG A 671 -4.19 14.88 14.26
C ARG A 671 -5.00 14.40 15.46
N GLU A 672 -4.31 14.18 16.57
CA GLU A 672 -4.94 13.87 17.85
C GLU A 672 -5.22 15.15 18.66
N GLY A 673 -6.40 15.22 19.27
CA GLY A 673 -6.80 16.33 20.13
C GLY A 673 -8.19 16.14 20.73
N PRO A 674 -8.52 16.87 21.81
CA PRO A 674 -9.89 16.99 22.27
C PRO A 674 -10.73 17.82 21.26
N ASP A 675 -12.04 17.64 21.30
CA ASP A 675 -13.02 18.50 20.62
C ASP A 675 -14.21 18.68 21.57
N LEU A 676 -14.19 19.76 22.33
CA LEU A 676 -15.10 20.09 23.40
C LEU A 676 -16.31 20.80 22.81
N THR A 677 -17.47 20.21 23.00
CA THR A 677 -18.67 20.75 22.36
C THR A 677 -19.92 20.41 23.16
N SER A 678 -21.08 20.88 22.69
CA SER A 678 -22.37 20.58 23.30
C SER A 678 -23.34 19.95 22.31
N LEU A 679 -24.20 19.06 22.81
CA LEU A 679 -25.34 18.56 22.03
C LEU A 679 -26.48 19.59 21.89
N GLY A 680 -26.34 20.76 22.51
CA GLY A 680 -27.28 21.88 22.41
C GLY A 680 -27.52 22.57 23.75
N ILE A 681 -28.34 23.63 23.71
CA ILE A 681 -28.76 24.35 24.91
C ILE A 681 -30.24 24.03 25.16
N PHE A 682 -30.57 23.54 26.36
CA PHE A 682 -31.92 23.12 26.70
C PHE A 682 -32.49 23.98 27.85
N PRO A 683 -33.02 25.18 27.56
CA PRO A 683 -33.69 26.01 28.55
C PRO A 683 -35.08 25.45 28.90
N GLY A 684 -35.43 25.50 30.20
CA GLY A 684 -36.70 24.97 30.71
C GLY A 684 -37.27 25.78 31.87
N TRP A 685 -38.57 26.06 31.83
CA TRP A 685 -39.26 26.79 32.89
C TRP A 685 -39.16 26.08 34.24
N VAL A 686 -38.64 26.79 35.24
CA VAL A 686 -38.80 26.46 36.65
C VAL A 686 -40.17 26.96 37.14
N SER A 687 -40.55 28.18 36.73
CA SER A 687 -41.87 28.77 36.94
C SER A 687 -42.16 29.75 35.80
N GLU A 688 -43.06 29.37 34.90
CA GLU A 688 -43.50 30.25 33.81
C GLU A 688 -44.24 31.49 34.35
N GLN A 689 -44.97 31.33 35.47
CA GLN A 689 -45.67 32.44 36.11
C GLN A 689 -44.71 33.50 36.66
N ASP A 690 -43.58 33.06 37.23
CA ASP A 690 -42.57 33.96 37.80
C ASP A 690 -41.52 34.38 36.76
N GLY A 691 -41.61 33.82 35.54
CA GLY A 691 -40.66 34.07 34.46
C GLY A 691 -39.27 33.50 34.72
N THR A 692 -39.15 32.44 35.53
CA THR A 692 -37.85 31.85 35.90
C THR A 692 -37.59 30.51 35.21
N TYR A 693 -36.38 30.31 34.69
CA TYR A 693 -35.98 29.11 33.95
C TYR A 693 -34.55 28.67 34.30
N ASP A 694 -34.29 27.38 34.15
CA ASP A 694 -32.96 26.78 34.20
C ASP A 694 -32.49 26.46 32.78
N VAL A 695 -31.18 26.31 32.60
CA VAL A 695 -30.56 25.91 31.34
C VAL A 695 -29.74 24.66 31.56
N ILE A 696 -30.04 23.59 30.81
CA ILE A 696 -29.27 22.35 30.83
C ILE A 696 -28.36 22.33 29.59
N VAL A 697 -27.08 22.04 29.80
CA VAL A 697 -26.06 21.98 28.76
C VAL A 697 -25.37 20.61 28.83
N PRO A 698 -25.74 19.65 27.96
CA PRO A 698 -24.99 18.40 27.79
C PRO A 698 -23.69 18.67 27.03
N LEU A 699 -22.57 18.55 27.73
CA LEU A 699 -21.22 18.70 27.19
C LEU A 699 -20.62 17.35 26.84
N ILE A 700 -19.86 17.31 25.76
CA ILE A 700 -19.19 16.10 25.27
C ILE A 700 -17.80 16.47 24.75
N ASN A 701 -16.87 15.53 24.84
CA ASN A 701 -15.62 15.56 24.10
C ASN A 701 -15.79 14.63 22.88
N LYS A 702 -15.92 15.21 21.69
CA LYS A 702 -16.01 14.54 20.39
C LYS A 702 -14.65 14.15 19.81
N GLY A 703 -13.56 14.69 20.37
CA GLY A 703 -12.21 14.41 19.89
C GLY A 703 -11.74 13.03 20.32
N ASN A 704 -10.49 12.71 20.02
CA ASN A 704 -9.88 11.42 20.32
C ASN A 704 -8.92 11.46 21.53
N VAL A 705 -8.68 12.64 22.12
CA VAL A 705 -7.84 12.82 23.31
C VAL A 705 -8.65 13.28 24.51
N ALA A 706 -8.39 12.68 25.68
CA ALA A 706 -9.04 13.07 26.94
C ALA A 706 -8.50 14.38 27.50
N VAL A 707 -9.40 15.21 28.02
CA VAL A 707 -9.04 16.40 28.78
C VAL A 707 -8.90 16.04 30.25
N SER A 708 -7.74 16.39 30.84
CA SER A 708 -7.36 16.07 32.23
C SER A 708 -7.33 17.28 33.18
N ALA A 709 -7.57 18.51 32.68
CA ALA A 709 -7.91 19.70 33.47
C ALA A 709 -9.37 20.18 33.33
N GLY A 710 -9.95 20.72 34.42
CA GLY A 710 -11.33 21.25 34.42
C GLY A 710 -11.51 22.39 33.43
N ILE A 711 -12.51 22.29 32.55
CA ILE A 711 -12.79 23.27 31.50
C ILE A 711 -13.77 24.32 32.01
N ILE A 712 -13.52 25.57 31.69
CA ILE A 712 -14.41 26.68 32.01
C ILE A 712 -15.58 26.71 31.02
N VAL A 713 -16.79 26.90 31.54
CA VAL A 713 -18.01 27.07 30.74
C VAL A 713 -18.75 28.31 31.24
N ASP A 714 -18.87 29.29 30.36
CA ASP A 714 -19.55 30.56 30.61
C ASP A 714 -20.97 30.52 30.04
N ILE A 715 -21.92 31.10 30.77
CA ILE A 715 -23.27 31.39 30.28
C ILE A 715 -23.55 32.89 30.25
N TYR A 716 -23.93 33.38 29.08
CA TYR A 716 -24.38 34.74 28.86
C TYR A 716 -25.89 34.75 28.61
N VAL A 717 -26.60 35.62 29.30
CA VAL A 717 -28.02 35.89 29.03
C VAL A 717 -28.13 37.34 28.58
N ASN A 718 -28.70 37.54 27.39
CA ASN A 718 -28.86 38.85 26.75
C ASN A 718 -27.53 39.62 26.57
N GLY A 719 -26.44 38.90 26.34
CA GLY A 719 -25.08 39.44 26.17
C GLY A 719 -24.37 39.79 27.48
N VAL A 720 -24.92 39.39 28.63
CA VAL A 720 -24.32 39.61 29.95
C VAL A 720 -23.95 38.26 30.56
N LEU A 721 -22.68 38.10 30.96
CA LEU A 721 -22.22 36.93 31.70
C LEU A 721 -23.02 36.80 33.00
N GLN A 722 -23.71 35.68 33.17
CA GLN A 722 -24.52 35.41 34.35
C GLN A 722 -23.82 34.47 35.33
N ASP A 723 -23.11 33.46 34.82
CA ASP A 723 -22.45 32.45 35.63
C ASP A 723 -21.27 31.84 34.86
N THR A 724 -20.32 31.30 35.62
CA THR A 724 -19.14 30.59 35.13
C THR A 724 -18.98 29.33 35.97
N GLN A 725 -18.96 28.17 35.32
CA GLN A 725 -18.77 26.89 35.98
C GLN A 725 -17.56 26.15 35.40
N THR A 726 -17.08 25.14 36.12
CA THR A 726 -15.97 24.29 35.67
C THR A 726 -16.46 22.86 35.54
N THR A 727 -16.12 22.20 34.44
CA THR A 727 -16.47 20.78 34.22
C THR A 727 -15.79 19.87 35.25
N PRO A 728 -16.45 18.77 35.65
CA PRO A 728 -15.80 17.72 36.41
C PRO A 728 -14.80 16.95 35.53
N MET A 729 -13.79 16.35 36.17
CA MET A 729 -12.65 15.73 35.50
C MET A 729 -12.53 14.23 35.74
N PRO A 730 -12.11 13.43 34.74
CA PRO A 730 -11.76 13.80 33.35
C PRO A 730 -12.93 13.85 32.35
N MET A 731 -12.74 14.56 31.22
CA MET A 731 -13.63 14.48 30.03
C MET A 731 -13.02 13.55 28.99
N ILE A 732 -13.49 12.31 28.93
CA ILE A 732 -12.93 11.25 28.07
C ILE A 732 -13.77 11.13 26.79
N PRO A 733 -13.14 10.98 25.61
CA PRO A 733 -13.81 10.64 24.36
C PRO A 733 -14.77 9.46 24.49
N GLY A 734 -15.96 9.58 23.91
CA GLY A 734 -16.97 8.52 23.90
C GLY A 734 -17.76 8.34 25.21
N ASP A 735 -17.42 9.06 26.29
CA ASP A 735 -18.24 9.06 27.51
C ASP A 735 -19.61 9.73 27.26
N PRO A 736 -20.66 9.33 28.01
CA PRO A 736 -21.94 10.01 27.97
C PRO A 736 -21.81 11.51 28.30
N PRO A 737 -22.68 12.38 27.75
CA PRO A 737 -22.59 13.81 27.99
C PRO A 737 -22.65 14.18 29.46
N ILE A 738 -21.83 15.15 29.87
CA ILE A 738 -21.90 15.77 31.19
C ILE A 738 -22.99 16.83 31.15
N HIS A 739 -24.07 16.65 31.92
CA HIS A 739 -25.15 17.62 31.99
C HIS A 739 -24.84 18.70 33.02
N MET A 740 -24.43 19.88 32.55
CA MET A 740 -24.31 21.07 33.39
C MET A 740 -25.66 21.78 33.52
N VAL A 741 -25.93 22.37 34.69
CA VAL A 741 -27.17 23.08 34.97
C VAL A 741 -26.84 24.49 35.45
N PHE A 742 -27.41 25.48 34.78
CA PHE A 742 -27.27 26.89 35.09
C PHE A 742 -28.64 27.49 35.46
N GLY A 743 -28.64 28.43 36.41
CA GLY A 743 -29.86 29.13 36.84
C GLY A 743 -30.27 28.81 38.29
N PRO A 744 -31.49 29.21 38.68
CA PRO A 744 -32.52 29.80 37.82
C PRO A 744 -32.22 31.24 37.39
N PHE A 745 -32.49 31.55 36.12
CA PHE A 745 -32.49 32.90 35.57
C PHE A 745 -33.91 33.47 35.57
N THR A 746 -34.03 34.80 35.54
CA THR A 746 -35.31 35.50 35.42
C THR A 746 -35.38 36.19 34.07
N ARG A 747 -36.43 35.92 33.30
CA ARG A 747 -36.64 36.50 31.96
C ARG A 747 -36.74 38.01 32.02
N ASP A 748 -36.09 38.69 31.08
CA ASP A 748 -36.29 40.13 30.92
C ASP A 748 -37.73 40.42 30.48
N SER A 749 -38.52 41.03 31.37
CA SER A 749 -39.90 41.44 31.09
C SER A 749 -40.04 42.46 29.96
N GLN A 750 -38.95 43.13 29.55
CA GLN A 750 -38.93 44.08 28.44
C GLN A 750 -38.67 43.43 27.08
N ARG A 751 -38.34 42.14 27.05
CA ARG A 751 -38.07 41.38 25.84
C ARG A 751 -39.08 40.24 25.68
N ASP A 752 -39.30 39.85 24.43
CA ASP A 752 -40.16 38.71 24.10
C ASP A 752 -39.46 37.37 24.41
N TYR A 753 -38.13 37.37 24.39
CA TYR A 753 -37.24 36.24 24.68
C TYR A 753 -35.92 36.75 25.24
N ASP A 754 -35.23 35.89 25.97
CA ASP A 754 -33.83 36.03 26.30
C ASP A 754 -32.97 35.31 25.26
N THR A 755 -31.85 35.91 24.86
CA THR A 755 -30.82 35.21 24.09
C THR A 755 -29.82 34.59 25.05
N ILE A 756 -29.70 33.27 25.03
CA ILE A 756 -28.78 32.49 25.85
C ILE A 756 -27.59 32.12 24.97
N VAL A 757 -26.38 32.37 25.45
CA VAL A 757 -25.13 31.94 24.80
C VAL A 757 -24.31 31.14 25.80
N ILE A 758 -23.85 29.97 25.38
CA ILE A 758 -22.88 29.15 26.10
C ILE A 758 -21.54 29.23 25.37
N THR A 759 -20.46 29.46 26.11
CA THR A 759 -19.11 29.37 25.58
C THR A 759 -18.31 28.38 26.42
N ILE A 760 -17.86 27.31 25.77
CA ILE A 760 -16.96 26.29 26.31
C ILE A 760 -15.53 26.77 26.04
N ASP A 761 -14.64 26.56 27.01
CA ASP A 761 -13.25 27.04 26.97
C ASP A 761 -13.10 28.48 26.43
N PRO A 762 -13.73 29.50 27.06
CA PRO A 762 -13.74 30.86 26.53
C PRO A 762 -12.36 31.53 26.46
N ALA A 763 -11.34 30.93 27.08
CA ALA A 763 -9.96 31.39 27.05
C ALA A 763 -9.08 30.62 26.05
N ASN A 764 -9.64 29.60 25.37
CA ASN A 764 -8.94 28.73 24.42
C ASN A 764 -7.67 28.12 25.05
N GLU A 765 -7.75 27.74 26.33
CA GLU A 765 -6.61 27.19 27.09
C GLU A 765 -6.29 25.75 26.72
N VAL A 766 -7.26 25.01 26.19
CA VAL A 766 -7.11 23.66 25.67
C VAL A 766 -7.13 23.71 24.16
N PRO A 767 -6.02 23.41 23.48
CA PRO A 767 -6.01 23.33 22.02
C PRO A 767 -6.90 22.17 21.54
N GLU A 768 -7.83 22.48 20.65
CA GLU A 768 -8.83 21.54 20.17
C GLU A 768 -8.62 21.18 18.69
N LEU A 769 -9.27 20.09 18.25
CA LEU A 769 -9.38 19.78 16.82
C LEU A 769 -10.26 20.80 16.10
N ASN A 770 -11.24 21.38 16.80
CA ASN A 770 -12.20 22.33 16.25
C ASN A 770 -12.56 23.44 17.24
N GLU A 771 -11.80 24.53 17.21
CA GLU A 771 -12.01 25.69 18.08
C GLU A 771 -13.29 26.48 17.74
N ASP A 772 -13.86 26.27 16.55
CA ASP A 772 -14.98 27.06 16.04
C ASP A 772 -16.35 26.57 16.54
N ASN A 773 -16.41 25.42 17.24
CA ASN A 773 -17.65 24.81 17.71
C ASN A 773 -17.93 25.01 19.21
N ASN A 774 -17.13 25.85 19.87
CA ASN A 774 -17.16 26.09 21.31
C ASN A 774 -18.30 27.01 21.80
N SER A 775 -19.03 27.65 20.89
CA SER A 775 -20.06 28.65 21.22
C SER A 775 -21.43 28.31 20.66
N PHE A 776 -22.43 28.30 21.53
CA PHE A 776 -23.82 27.94 21.21
C PHE A 776 -24.77 29.08 21.54
N ARG A 777 -25.85 29.23 20.76
CA ARG A 777 -26.86 30.28 20.96
C ARG A 777 -28.26 29.70 20.85
N GLU A 778 -29.13 30.02 21.80
CA GLU A 778 -30.55 29.67 21.81
C GLU A 778 -31.40 30.86 22.28
N ASP A 779 -32.62 31.02 21.77
CA ASP A 779 -33.55 32.07 22.21
C ASP A 779 -34.70 31.45 23.03
N TYR A 780 -34.95 31.95 24.24
CA TYR A 780 -35.95 31.39 25.16
C TYR A 780 -36.90 32.44 25.77
N PRO A 781 -38.23 32.23 25.76
CA PRO A 781 -38.95 31.12 25.12
C PRO A 781 -38.78 31.14 23.61
N SER A 782 -38.74 29.95 23.00
CA SER A 782 -38.65 29.83 21.55
C SER A 782 -39.83 30.56 20.91
N LYS A 783 -39.54 31.36 19.88
CA LYS A 783 -40.59 32.05 19.12
C LYS A 783 -41.54 30.99 18.54
N PRO A 784 -42.86 31.23 18.54
CA PRO A 784 -43.76 30.35 17.82
C PRO A 784 -43.35 30.36 16.34
N ASP A 785 -42.94 29.20 15.84
CA ASP A 785 -42.70 29.01 14.41
C ASP A 785 -44.06 29.05 13.69
N LEU A 786 -44.33 30.15 13.00
CA LEU A 786 -45.55 30.32 12.21
C LEU A 786 -45.30 29.74 10.83
N ILE A 787 -45.62 28.45 10.66
CA ILE A 787 -45.63 27.80 9.35
C ILE A 787 -46.85 28.30 8.56
N ILE A 788 -46.62 29.04 7.48
CA ILE A 788 -47.66 29.33 6.48
C ILE A 788 -47.92 28.02 5.71
N LYS A 789 -49.02 27.34 6.05
CA LYS A 789 -49.39 26.05 5.43
C LYS A 789 -49.91 26.19 4.00
N GLU A 790 -50.48 27.33 3.68
CA GLU A 790 -51.06 27.62 2.37
C GLU A 790 -51.05 29.13 2.15
N LYS A 791 -50.72 29.56 0.93
CA LYS A 791 -50.84 30.94 0.46
C LYS A 791 -51.60 30.90 -0.85
N TRP A 792 -52.64 31.71 -0.99
CA TRP A 792 -53.35 31.86 -2.25
C TRP A 792 -53.89 33.27 -2.44
N GLU A 793 -54.27 33.57 -3.68
CA GLU A 793 -54.72 34.90 -4.08
C GLU A 793 -56.17 34.82 -4.54
N GLU A 794 -57.01 35.71 -4.03
CA GLU A 794 -58.39 35.90 -4.48
C GLU A 794 -58.48 37.22 -5.24
N TRP A 795 -58.94 37.21 -6.49
CA TRP A 795 -59.24 38.47 -7.18
C TRP A 795 -60.31 39.22 -6.41
N VAL A 796 -60.10 40.52 -6.18
CA VAL A 796 -61.11 41.38 -5.53
C VAL A 796 -62.39 41.40 -6.34
N ASN A 797 -62.26 41.25 -7.66
CA ASN A 797 -63.36 41.14 -8.61
C ASN A 797 -62.91 40.41 -9.89
N ASP A 798 -63.39 39.18 -10.11
CA ASP A 798 -63.05 38.36 -11.27
C ASP A 798 -63.37 39.02 -12.63
N ALA A 799 -64.26 40.01 -12.66
CA ALA A 799 -64.67 40.70 -13.88
C ALA A 799 -63.82 41.94 -14.19
N ASP A 800 -63.01 42.44 -13.23
CA ASP A 800 -62.14 43.59 -13.41
C ASP A 800 -60.78 43.41 -12.71
N PRO A 801 -59.79 42.85 -13.42
CA PRO A 801 -58.45 42.64 -12.89
C PRO A 801 -57.72 43.92 -12.44
N SER A 802 -58.23 45.11 -12.80
CA SER A 802 -57.64 46.38 -12.37
C SER A 802 -57.94 46.73 -10.91
N GLU A 803 -58.91 46.04 -10.29
CA GLU A 803 -59.24 46.20 -8.86
C GLU A 803 -58.28 45.42 -7.93
N GLY A 804 -57.39 44.59 -8.50
CA GLY A 804 -56.35 43.87 -7.77
C GLY A 804 -56.81 42.56 -7.12
N TYR A 805 -55.99 42.01 -6.23
CA TYR A 805 -56.24 40.75 -5.53
C TYR A 805 -55.94 40.90 -4.03
N THR A 806 -56.58 40.06 -3.22
CA THR A 806 -56.30 39.88 -1.80
C THR A 806 -55.44 38.63 -1.64
N VAL A 807 -54.34 38.76 -0.90
CA VAL A 807 -53.47 37.62 -0.55
C VAL A 807 -53.95 37.05 0.78
N HIS A 808 -54.18 35.75 0.82
CA HIS A 808 -54.63 34.99 1.99
C HIS A 808 -53.52 34.10 2.55
#